data_AF-A0AA44WQA2-F1
#
_entry.id   AF-A0AA44WQA2-F1
#
_cell.length_a   1.000
_cell.length_b   1.000
_cell.length_c   1.000
_cell.angle_alpha   90.00
_cell.angle_beta   90.00
_cell.angle_gamma   90.00
#
_symmetry.space_group_name_H-M   'P 1'
#
loop_
_entity.id
_entity.type
_entity.pdbx_description
1 polymer ?
#
loop_
_entity_poly.entity_id
_entity_poly.type
_entity_poly.pdbx_seq_one_letter_code
_entity_poly.pdbx_strand_id
1 'polypeptide(L)'
;MESSAISLYFSMLRRNAPDAAPEAKEYLINLIDSPGHIDFSSEVSTASRLCDGAVVLVDVVEGVCSQTVTVLRQTWIEKLKPLLVFNKIDRLITELKMTPNEAYVHLSKLLEQVNAVLGSFFQGERMEEDLNWRERMDERVKAAAEKESGIAERINDAGELQFEERDDEDLYFAPERNNVIFGSAVDGWAFTVRQFASLYEKKLGIKRGIMEKVLWGSFYLDPKTKKILGPKHLKGRNLKLMFVQLVLEPIWAVYQATTGGDHGKGDPALLDKITKSLNLTLPPHIMRSRDPRLVQSAVFAAWLPLSTALLVSVIESLPAPPAAQAARLPEMIQESPGGDHVSDDVKDAMVSFKTEKSDPIVAYVSKMVSIPESELPQNKRRAGQLSPEEARELARKKRAEAARAQAAVGGDNAVNDLGTALEEVDLDNYAPKQEEKEEDPEHLIGFARMYSGTLSVGDELYVIPPKWSPANPHSPEPHKITVTALYMLMGRSLEALDSVPAGVVFGIGGLEGHILKSGTLCSRLEGAVNLAGVNTLGKPIVRVALEPVNPADLDKMIHGLRLLVQSDPCAEYEQFSSGEHVLLTAGELHLERCITDLQDRFAHCEIQAGAPIVPYRETIVKAEEMRPPANKDLGRGVVVGVTSSKQVSVKLRVRPLPAKVTDFLSKNSECIKHLYTDRKVENGTSEETQAEEADIDTDMAAGKTLSQEEFKEQLRAQLESGKGREVWKNTVERIAAFGPRRTGPNLLIDGTSDGILQHLFASDATDRDVAATTADESLRPAHLADKLAYAFQLAVAQGPLCHEPVQGIAVTIEEVTIHETEEAPTSSARLTGEVLKTTSNAIHSGMLDWSPRLLLAIYTVEIQASTEVLGRVYDVLTRRRGRVLSEAMKEGTPFFTIASVLPVAESFGFADEMRKRTSGAAQPQLIFAGFEILDEDPFWVPFTEDDLEDLGEFGDKENVAKRYMDAIRKKKGLLVEGRNVATDAQKQKTLKR
;
A
#
# COMPACT_ATOMS: atom_id res chain seq x y z
N MET A 1 -14.27 0.33 -6.20
CA MET A 1 -14.43 1.48 -5.29
C MET A 1 -13.24 2.41 -5.47
N GLU A 2 -13.29 3.28 -6.46
CA GLU A 2 -12.24 4.28 -6.65
C GLU A 2 -12.44 5.42 -5.67
N SER A 3 -11.34 6.02 -5.22
CA SER A 3 -11.42 7.31 -4.54
C SER A 3 -12.15 8.33 -5.43
N SER A 4 -13.17 8.99 -4.87
CA SER A 4 -14.02 9.93 -5.62
C SER A 4 -13.99 11.31 -4.97
N ALA A 5 -14.05 12.37 -5.78
CA ALA A 5 -14.04 13.74 -5.29
C ALA A 5 -15.37 14.41 -5.56
N ILE A 6 -15.88 15.11 -4.54
CA ILE A 6 -17.11 15.91 -4.63
C ILE A 6 -16.81 17.29 -4.07
N SER A 7 -17.01 18.31 -4.88
CA SER A 7 -16.99 19.69 -4.43
C SER A 7 -18.35 20.10 -3.85
N LEU A 8 -18.36 20.54 -2.59
CA LEU A 8 -19.55 20.96 -1.86
C LEU A 8 -19.51 22.47 -1.62
N TYR A 9 -20.62 23.13 -1.94
CA TYR A 9 -20.82 24.54 -1.63
C TYR A 9 -21.64 24.69 -0.35
N PHE A 10 -21.08 25.37 0.65
CA PHE A 10 -21.73 25.53 1.96
C PHE A 10 -21.69 26.99 2.42
N SER A 11 -22.87 27.54 2.74
CA SER A 11 -23.00 28.90 3.28
C SER A 11 -23.25 28.85 4.79
N MET A 12 -22.40 29.54 5.55
CA MET A 12 -22.50 29.64 7.00
C MET A 12 -22.74 31.09 7.41
N LEU A 13 -23.76 31.31 8.24
CA LEU A 13 -24.03 32.61 8.84
C LEU A 13 -23.13 32.83 10.06
N ARG A 14 -22.18 33.76 9.97
CA ARG A 14 -21.31 34.17 11.09
C ARG A 14 -21.73 35.53 11.63
N ARG A 15 -21.62 35.70 12.95
CA ARG A 15 -21.73 37.01 13.59
C ARG A 15 -20.34 37.46 14.02
N ASN A 16 -19.89 38.62 13.56
CA ASN A 16 -18.58 39.18 13.91
C ASN A 16 -18.54 39.69 15.36
N ALA A 17 -19.70 39.91 15.99
CA ALA A 17 -19.88 40.25 17.40
C ALA A 17 -21.25 39.73 17.91
N PRO A 18 -21.47 39.59 19.24
CA PRO A 18 -22.74 39.09 19.80
C PRO A 18 -23.99 39.84 19.31
N ASP A 19 -23.84 41.15 19.10
CA ASP A 19 -24.89 42.09 18.68
C ASP A 19 -24.87 42.41 17.17
N ALA A 20 -23.93 41.85 16.41
CA ALA A 20 -23.82 42.10 14.97
C ALA A 20 -24.81 41.25 14.16
N ALA A 21 -25.27 41.79 13.04
CA ALA A 21 -26.07 41.04 12.07
C ALA A 21 -25.26 39.85 11.53
N PRO A 22 -25.89 38.68 11.33
CA PRO A 22 -25.21 37.53 10.75
C PRO A 22 -24.87 37.79 9.27
N GLU A 23 -23.61 37.67 8.92
CA GLU A 23 -23.09 37.72 7.54
C GLU A 23 -22.96 36.30 6.99
N ALA A 24 -23.43 36.08 5.76
CA ALA A 24 -23.26 34.81 5.07
C ALA A 24 -21.83 34.73 4.54
N LYS A 25 -21.05 33.76 5.04
CA LYS A 25 -19.75 33.42 4.51
C LYS A 25 -19.84 32.08 3.80
N GLU A 26 -19.39 32.07 2.56
CA GLU A 26 -19.50 30.92 1.66
C GLU A 26 -18.17 30.15 1.65
N TYR A 27 -18.26 28.83 1.61
CA TYR A 27 -17.14 27.91 1.66
C TYR A 27 -17.29 26.88 0.55
N LEU A 28 -16.17 26.60 -0.14
CA LEU A 28 -16.02 25.47 -1.03
C LEU A 28 -15.24 24.38 -0.28
N ILE A 29 -15.83 23.19 -0.17
CA ILE A 29 -15.21 22.04 0.49
C ILE A 29 -15.07 20.93 -0.54
N ASN A 30 -13.84 20.56 -0.87
CA ASN A 30 -13.56 19.40 -1.71
C ASN A 30 -13.46 18.17 -0.81
N LEU A 31 -14.46 17.30 -0.86
CA LEU A 31 -14.49 16.05 -0.13
C LEU A 31 -13.92 14.95 -1.02
N ILE A 32 -12.86 14.29 -0.55
CA ILE A 32 -12.30 13.10 -1.21
C ILE A 32 -12.73 11.89 -0.39
N ASP A 33 -13.56 11.05 -1.01
CA ASP A 33 -13.93 9.74 -0.47
C ASP A 33 -12.85 8.74 -0.85
N SER A 34 -12.21 8.11 0.12
CA SER A 34 -11.12 7.16 -0.07
C SER A 34 -11.52 5.76 0.39
N PRO A 35 -11.14 4.68 -0.32
CA PRO A 35 -11.52 3.32 0.07
C PRO A 35 -10.96 2.94 1.45
N GLY A 36 -11.77 2.25 2.26
CA GLY A 36 -11.38 1.84 3.62
C GLY A 36 -10.67 0.49 3.74
N HIS A 37 -10.58 -0.27 2.65
CA HIS A 37 -9.95 -1.59 2.65
C HIS A 37 -8.43 -1.47 2.46
N ILE A 38 -7.67 -2.32 3.16
CA ILE A 38 -6.19 -2.25 3.20
C ILE A 38 -5.53 -2.49 1.83
N ASP A 39 -6.11 -3.35 1.00
CA ASP A 39 -5.66 -3.59 -0.38
C ASP A 39 -5.67 -2.32 -1.26
N PHE A 40 -6.42 -1.28 -0.88
CA PHE A 40 -6.45 0.02 -1.56
C PHE A 40 -5.71 1.12 -0.75
N SER A 41 -4.81 0.75 0.17
CA SER A 41 -4.01 1.69 0.96
C SER A 41 -3.15 2.62 0.09
N SER A 42 -2.71 2.14 -1.06
CA SER A 42 -2.05 2.95 -2.09
C SER A 42 -2.94 4.09 -2.60
N GLU A 43 -4.21 3.82 -2.90
CA GLU A 43 -5.20 4.85 -3.28
C GLU A 43 -5.39 5.87 -2.14
N VAL A 44 -5.44 5.41 -0.89
CA VAL A 44 -5.59 6.30 0.28
C VAL A 44 -4.36 7.21 0.43
N SER A 45 -3.15 6.67 0.24
CA SER A 45 -1.89 7.42 0.34
C SER A 45 -1.70 8.43 -0.78
N THR A 46 -2.11 8.13 -2.02
CA THR A 46 -2.03 9.12 -3.11
C THR A 46 -3.09 10.20 -2.94
N ALA A 47 -4.30 9.84 -2.48
CA ALA A 47 -5.36 10.79 -2.20
C ALA A 47 -5.05 11.71 -1.00
N SER A 48 -4.41 11.21 0.07
CA SER A 48 -4.11 11.99 1.27
C SER A 48 -3.19 13.19 1.01
N ARG A 49 -2.32 13.10 -0.01
CA ARG A 49 -1.46 14.21 -0.43
C ARG A 49 -2.26 15.40 -0.98
N LEU A 50 -3.41 15.14 -1.61
CA LEU A 50 -4.31 16.18 -2.09
C LEU A 50 -5.11 16.83 -0.95
N CYS A 51 -5.31 16.14 0.18
CA CYS A 51 -6.11 16.63 1.30
C CYS A 51 -5.35 17.63 2.19
N ASP A 52 -6.08 18.47 2.94
CA ASP A 52 -5.52 19.37 3.97
C ASP A 52 -5.81 18.93 5.41
N GLY A 53 -6.78 18.03 5.56
CA GLY A 53 -7.14 17.39 6.82
C GLY A 53 -7.90 16.10 6.53
N ALA A 54 -8.20 15.35 7.58
CA ALA A 54 -8.84 14.06 7.46
C ALA A 54 -10.02 13.92 8.43
N VAL A 55 -11.05 13.19 8.01
CA VAL A 55 -12.16 12.80 8.87
C VAL A 55 -12.01 11.31 9.14
N VAL A 56 -11.66 10.94 10.37
CA VAL A 56 -11.41 9.56 10.77
C VAL A 56 -12.68 8.99 11.37
N LEU A 57 -13.28 8.01 10.68
CA LEU A 57 -14.49 7.33 11.09
C LEU A 57 -14.16 6.11 11.95
N VAL A 58 -14.75 6.04 13.15
CA VAL A 58 -14.63 4.89 14.05
C VAL A 58 -16.02 4.36 14.36
N ASP A 59 -16.27 3.09 14.04
CA ASP A 59 -17.48 2.40 14.47
C ASP A 59 -17.41 2.16 15.97
N VAL A 60 -18.42 2.62 16.70
CA VAL A 60 -18.45 2.47 18.16
C VAL A 60 -18.69 1.03 18.63
N VAL A 61 -19.18 0.13 17.80
CA VAL A 61 -19.36 -1.30 18.17
C VAL A 61 -18.09 -2.09 17.92
N GLU A 62 -17.49 -1.91 16.74
CA GLU A 62 -16.25 -2.62 16.37
C GLU A 62 -15.04 -2.02 17.11
N GLY A 63 -15.06 -0.70 17.36
CA GLY A 63 -14.02 0.04 18.04
C GLY A 63 -12.78 0.29 17.17
N VAL A 64 -11.61 0.43 17.80
CA VAL A 64 -10.35 0.65 17.07
C VAL A 64 -9.86 -0.67 16.47
N CYS A 65 -9.79 -0.76 15.15
CA CYS A 65 -9.33 -1.94 14.41
C CYS A 65 -8.00 -1.65 13.69
N SER A 66 -7.34 -2.66 13.12
CA SER A 66 -6.09 -2.46 12.35
C SER A 66 -6.27 -1.46 11.21
N GLN A 67 -7.39 -1.50 10.49
CA GLN A 67 -7.76 -0.49 9.49
C GLN A 67 -7.75 0.93 10.06
N THR A 68 -8.35 1.13 11.24
CA THR A 68 -8.35 2.42 11.94
C THR A 68 -6.93 2.87 12.27
N VAL A 69 -6.08 1.95 12.75
CA VAL A 69 -4.67 2.22 13.06
C VAL A 69 -3.89 2.60 11.80
N THR A 70 -4.11 1.88 10.69
CA THR A 70 -3.46 2.15 9.39
C THR A 70 -3.89 3.51 8.83
N VAL A 71 -5.18 3.85 8.88
CA VAL A 71 -5.67 5.17 8.45
C VAL A 71 -5.12 6.28 9.35
N LEU A 72 -5.11 6.08 10.67
CA LEU A 72 -4.52 7.04 11.62
C LEU A 72 -3.01 7.23 11.37
N ARG A 73 -2.29 6.14 11.09
CA ARG A 73 -0.87 6.18 10.71
C ARG A 73 -0.67 6.94 9.40
N GLN A 74 -1.53 6.73 8.41
CA GLN A 74 -1.46 7.48 7.15
C GLN A 74 -1.67 8.97 7.38
N THR A 75 -2.67 9.35 8.17
CA THR A 75 -2.91 10.75 8.51
C THR A 75 -1.75 11.37 9.29
N TRP A 76 -1.07 10.58 10.13
CA TRP A 76 0.13 11.00 10.85
C TRP A 76 1.30 11.28 9.91
N ILE A 77 1.67 10.29 9.09
CA ILE A 77 2.80 10.38 8.13
C ILE A 77 2.61 11.57 7.19
N GLU A 78 1.39 11.77 6.71
CA GLU A 78 1.05 12.86 5.77
C GLU A 78 0.81 14.21 6.47
N LYS A 79 0.96 14.26 7.80
CA LYS A 79 0.75 15.45 8.66
C LYS A 79 -0.61 16.11 8.44
N LEU A 80 -1.64 15.29 8.20
CA LEU A 80 -3.01 15.74 8.08
C LEU A 80 -3.61 15.95 9.46
N LYS A 81 -4.27 17.09 9.68
CA LYS A 81 -5.02 17.29 10.93
C LYS A 81 -6.26 16.39 10.93
N PRO A 82 -6.38 15.43 11.88
CA PRO A 82 -7.51 14.52 11.89
C PRO A 82 -8.68 15.07 12.72
N LEU A 83 -9.90 14.73 12.30
CA LEU A 83 -11.15 14.96 13.02
C LEU A 83 -11.79 13.60 13.30
N LEU A 84 -11.98 13.25 14.57
CA LEU A 84 -12.53 11.96 14.95
C LEU A 84 -14.06 11.97 14.87
N VAL A 85 -14.64 10.94 14.26
CA VAL A 85 -16.08 10.74 14.17
C VAL A 85 -16.44 9.36 14.69
N PHE A 86 -17.08 9.31 15.85
CA PHE A 86 -17.72 8.11 16.36
C PHE A 86 -19.05 7.91 15.67
N ASN A 87 -19.11 6.89 14.81
CA ASN A 87 -20.29 6.53 14.01
C ASN A 87 -20.94 5.24 14.54
N LYS A 88 -22.18 5.00 14.11
CA LYS A 88 -23.01 3.85 14.47
C LYS A 88 -23.43 3.79 15.95
N ILE A 89 -23.60 4.96 16.59
CA ILE A 89 -24.10 5.04 17.99
C ILE A 89 -25.49 4.43 18.16
N ASP A 90 -26.30 4.42 17.10
CA ASP A 90 -27.59 3.72 17.05
C ASP A 90 -27.48 2.25 17.49
N ARG A 91 -26.42 1.55 17.10
CA ARG A 91 -26.21 0.13 17.45
C ARG A 91 -25.98 -0.09 18.95
N LEU A 92 -25.43 0.89 19.67
CA LEU A 92 -25.33 0.83 21.14
C LEU A 92 -26.73 0.82 21.79
N ILE A 93 -27.70 1.47 21.14
CA ILE A 93 -29.08 1.61 21.59
C ILE A 93 -29.90 0.38 21.18
N THR A 94 -29.86 0.02 19.90
CA THR A 94 -30.78 -0.97 19.32
C THR A 94 -30.27 -2.40 19.37
N GLU A 95 -28.96 -2.61 19.21
CA GLU A 95 -28.35 -3.95 19.18
C GLU A 95 -27.80 -4.35 20.55
N LEU A 96 -26.87 -3.56 21.10
CA LEU A 96 -26.23 -3.86 22.39
C LEU A 96 -27.10 -3.50 23.59
N LYS A 97 -28.17 -2.71 23.38
CA LYS A 97 -29.15 -2.29 24.39
C LYS A 97 -28.51 -1.71 25.66
N MET A 98 -27.43 -0.95 25.47
CA MET A 98 -26.72 -0.31 26.56
C MET A 98 -27.57 0.81 27.17
N THR A 99 -27.45 0.98 28.49
CA THR A 99 -27.96 2.19 29.14
C THR A 99 -27.12 3.41 28.73
N PRO A 100 -27.66 4.64 28.78
CA PRO A 100 -26.89 5.86 28.49
C PRO A 100 -25.58 5.98 29.29
N ASN A 101 -25.54 5.45 30.51
CA ASN A 101 -24.34 5.49 31.35
C ASN A 101 -23.27 4.47 30.88
N GLU A 102 -23.68 3.26 30.52
CA GLU A 102 -22.78 2.26 29.93
C GLU A 102 -22.23 2.75 28.59
N ALA A 103 -23.08 3.34 27.75
CA ALA A 103 -22.67 3.93 26.48
C ALA A 103 -21.63 5.05 26.67
N TYR A 104 -21.77 5.91 27.69
CA TYR A 104 -20.76 6.92 27.99
C TYR A 104 -19.41 6.32 28.39
N VAL A 105 -19.42 5.31 29.26
CA VAL A 105 -18.19 4.60 29.67
C VAL A 105 -17.53 3.96 28.46
N HIS A 106 -18.32 3.34 27.59
CA HIS A 106 -17.85 2.73 26.34
C HIS A 106 -17.19 3.75 25.40
N LEU A 107 -17.87 4.87 25.12
CA LEU A 107 -17.34 5.95 24.28
C LEU A 107 -16.07 6.57 24.87
N SER A 108 -15.99 6.71 26.19
CA SER A 108 -14.80 7.23 26.88
C SER A 108 -13.61 6.30 26.71
N LYS A 109 -13.81 4.99 26.88
CA LYS A 109 -12.77 3.97 26.64
C LYS A 109 -12.32 3.94 25.19
N LEU A 110 -13.24 4.04 24.24
CA LEU A 110 -12.89 4.10 22.81
C LEU A 110 -12.02 5.33 22.50
N LEU A 111 -12.35 6.48 23.07
CA LEU A 111 -11.53 7.68 22.92
C LEU A 111 -10.11 7.49 23.49
N GLU A 112 -10.00 6.88 24.68
CA GLU A 112 -8.70 6.53 25.28
C GLU A 112 -7.90 5.58 24.38
N GLN A 113 -8.54 4.57 23.77
CA GLN A 113 -7.88 3.65 22.83
C GLN A 113 -7.35 4.37 21.59
N VAL A 114 -8.15 5.25 20.98
CA VAL A 114 -7.69 6.03 19.80
C VAL A 114 -6.51 6.93 20.18
N ASN A 115 -6.58 7.59 21.33
CA ASN A 115 -5.50 8.45 21.82
C ASN A 115 -4.24 7.66 22.19
N ALA A 116 -4.37 6.43 22.70
CA ALA A 116 -3.23 5.55 22.95
C ALA A 116 -2.52 5.16 21.65
N VAL A 117 -3.26 4.93 20.56
CA VAL A 117 -2.67 4.69 19.23
C VAL A 117 -1.89 5.91 18.75
N LEU A 118 -2.47 7.11 18.83
CA LEU A 118 -1.77 8.35 18.47
C LEU A 118 -0.52 8.59 19.34
N GLY A 119 -0.64 8.36 20.65
CA GLY A 119 0.49 8.46 21.57
C GLY A 119 1.62 7.50 21.23
N SER A 120 1.31 6.30 20.70
CA SER A 120 2.34 5.36 20.24
C SER A 120 3.13 5.87 19.03
N PHE A 121 2.48 6.60 18.11
CA PHE A 121 3.15 7.20 16.95
C PHE A 121 4.04 8.35 17.37
N PHE A 122 3.52 9.25 18.22
CA PHE A 122 4.28 10.36 18.78
C PHE A 122 5.52 9.90 19.56
N GLN A 123 5.37 8.88 20.41
CA GLN A 123 6.50 8.31 21.14
C GLN A 123 7.54 7.68 20.21
N GLY A 124 7.10 7.04 19.13
CA GLY A 124 7.98 6.47 18.12
C GLY A 124 8.82 7.54 17.41
N GLU A 125 8.19 8.60 16.90
CA GLU A 125 8.87 9.72 16.24
C GLU A 125 9.80 10.45 17.22
N ARG A 126 9.35 10.68 18.47
CA ARG A 126 10.18 11.29 19.51
C ARG A 126 11.42 10.45 19.84
N MET A 127 11.30 9.13 19.89
CA MET A 127 12.45 8.23 20.08
C MET A 127 13.45 8.34 18.93
N GLU A 128 12.95 8.45 17.71
CA GLU A 128 13.78 8.63 16.52
C GLU A 128 14.46 10.01 16.49
N GLU A 129 13.74 11.08 16.83
CA GLU A 129 14.30 12.44 16.96
C GLU A 129 15.37 12.52 18.06
N ASP A 130 15.15 11.91 19.22
CA ASP A 130 16.15 11.83 20.31
C ASP A 130 17.40 11.07 19.87
N LEU A 131 17.25 9.95 19.17
CA LEU A 131 18.37 9.21 18.59
C LEU A 131 19.14 10.07 17.57
N ASN A 132 18.44 10.72 16.64
CA ASN A 132 19.03 11.58 15.62
C ASN A 132 19.73 12.80 16.23
N TRP A 133 19.17 13.36 17.30
CA TRP A 133 19.77 14.47 18.04
C TRP A 133 21.05 14.04 18.75
N ARG A 134 21.05 12.88 19.40
CA ARG A 134 22.26 12.31 20.04
C ARG A 134 23.35 12.03 19.01
N GLU A 135 23.00 11.44 17.87
CA GLU A 135 23.93 11.20 16.76
C GLU A 135 24.57 12.50 16.27
N ARG A 136 23.77 13.54 15.97
CA ARG A 136 24.28 14.86 15.53
C ARG A 136 25.13 15.55 16.60
N MET A 137 24.79 15.39 17.87
CA MET A 137 25.60 15.94 18.97
C MET A 137 26.95 15.22 19.07
N ASP A 138 26.95 13.90 18.97
CA ASP A 138 28.18 13.09 18.96
C ASP A 138 29.06 13.41 17.74
N GLU A 139 28.48 13.59 16.56
CA GLU A 139 29.18 14.05 15.36
C GLU A 139 29.79 15.44 15.55
N ARG A 140 29.05 16.40 16.12
CA ARG A 140 29.56 17.75 16.40
C ARG A 140 30.69 17.73 17.43
N VAL A 141 30.59 16.86 18.44
CA VAL A 141 31.64 16.67 19.46
C VAL A 141 32.88 16.02 18.84
N LYS A 142 32.72 14.99 18.00
CA LYS A 142 33.82 14.36 17.25
C LYS A 142 34.49 15.34 16.28
N ALA A 143 33.71 16.09 15.50
CA ALA A 143 34.22 17.11 14.58
C ALA A 143 34.91 18.29 15.30
N ALA A 144 34.50 18.59 16.54
CA ALA A 144 35.18 19.56 17.40
C ALA A 144 36.48 18.99 17.99
N ALA A 145 36.50 17.70 18.35
CA ALA A 145 37.68 16.99 18.85
C ALA A 145 38.75 16.80 17.76
N GLU A 146 38.34 16.58 16.50
CA GLU A 146 39.26 16.47 15.35
C GLU A 146 39.91 17.80 14.94
N LYS A 147 39.34 18.94 15.37
CA LYS A 147 39.85 20.30 15.10
C LYS A 147 40.81 20.85 16.17
N GLU A 148 41.35 20.02 17.07
CA GLU A 148 42.09 20.52 18.24
C GLU A 148 43.42 21.24 17.94
N SER A 149 43.40 22.58 18.03
CA SER A 149 44.40 23.37 18.79
C SER A 149 43.96 24.84 18.88
N GLY A 150 43.23 25.23 19.94
CA GLY A 150 43.14 26.66 20.32
C GLY A 150 41.81 27.24 20.78
N ILE A 151 40.76 26.45 21.03
CA ILE A 151 39.51 27.00 21.61
C ILE A 151 38.94 26.07 22.69
N ALA A 152 39.74 25.73 23.69
CA ALA A 152 39.27 25.04 24.90
C ALA A 152 38.55 25.99 25.90
N GLU A 153 38.35 27.26 25.55
CA GLU A 153 37.75 28.28 26.45
C GLU A 153 36.45 28.92 25.95
N ARG A 154 35.80 28.40 24.89
CA ARG A 154 34.48 28.92 24.43
C ARG A 154 33.30 27.96 24.57
N ILE A 155 33.42 26.93 25.41
CA ILE A 155 32.32 25.97 25.66
C ILE A 155 31.49 26.34 26.91
N ASN A 156 31.90 27.37 27.67
CA ASN A 156 31.15 27.80 28.86
C ASN A 156 30.19 28.98 28.64
N ASP A 157 29.91 29.38 27.39
CA ASP A 157 29.06 30.54 27.11
C ASP A 157 28.10 30.34 25.91
N ALA A 158 27.60 29.11 25.73
CA ALA A 158 26.42 28.84 24.93
C ALA A 158 25.35 28.29 25.88
N GLY A 159 24.42 29.17 26.27
CA GLY A 159 23.26 28.80 27.08
C GLY A 159 22.52 27.62 26.47
N GLU A 160 22.21 26.65 27.33
CA GLU A 160 21.09 25.70 27.24
C GLU A 160 20.60 25.39 25.81
N LEU A 161 21.32 24.53 25.08
CA LEU A 161 20.70 23.71 24.04
C LEU A 161 20.03 22.50 24.71
N GLN A 162 19.01 22.77 25.53
CA GLN A 162 18.07 21.72 25.93
C GLN A 162 17.28 21.31 24.69
N PHE A 163 17.08 20.00 24.49
CA PHE A 163 16.11 19.49 23.54
C PHE A 163 14.75 20.12 23.88
N GLU A 164 14.21 20.94 22.98
CA GLU A 164 12.95 21.64 23.19
C GLU A 164 11.83 20.59 23.13
N GLU A 165 11.26 20.22 24.28
CA GLU A 165 10.16 19.26 24.33
C GLU A 165 8.95 19.82 23.56
N ARG A 166 8.62 19.21 22.41
CA ARG A 166 7.38 19.51 21.70
C ARG A 166 6.20 19.09 22.58
N ASP A 167 5.33 20.05 22.86
CA ASP A 167 4.05 19.83 23.53
C ASP A 167 3.14 18.95 22.65
N ASP A 168 2.57 17.89 23.23
CA ASP A 168 1.70 16.92 22.55
C ASP A 168 0.21 17.19 22.78
N GLU A 169 -0.14 18.25 23.51
CA GLU A 169 -1.52 18.57 23.86
C GLU A 169 -2.44 18.68 22.63
N ASP A 170 -1.98 19.29 21.54
CA ASP A 170 -2.77 19.52 20.32
C ASP A 170 -2.98 18.29 19.45
N LEU A 171 -2.33 17.18 19.81
CA LEU A 171 -2.47 15.92 19.09
C LEU A 171 -3.74 15.16 19.47
N TYR A 172 -4.08 15.13 20.75
CA TYR A 172 -5.07 14.21 21.26
C TYR A 172 -6.51 14.62 20.94
N PHE A 173 -7.35 13.62 20.69
CA PHE A 173 -8.78 13.81 20.55
C PHE A 173 -9.42 14.09 21.91
N ALA A 174 -10.13 15.22 21.99
CA ALA A 174 -10.81 15.66 23.20
C ALA A 174 -12.14 16.36 22.81
N PRO A 175 -13.31 15.81 23.20
CA PRO A 175 -14.61 16.38 22.83
C PRO A 175 -14.78 17.87 23.19
N GLU A 176 -14.16 18.33 24.27
CA GLU A 176 -14.12 19.73 24.70
C GLU A 176 -13.36 20.65 23.74
N ARG A 177 -12.40 20.12 22.95
CA ARG A 177 -11.67 20.83 21.89
C ARG A 177 -12.44 20.87 20.57
N ASN A 178 -13.62 20.25 20.50
CA ASN A 178 -14.45 20.14 19.29
C ASN A 178 -13.74 19.44 18.12
N ASN A 179 -12.83 18.50 18.42
CA ASN A 179 -12.19 17.61 17.44
C ASN A 179 -12.79 16.20 17.43
N VAL A 180 -13.90 15.97 18.15
CA VAL A 180 -14.67 14.72 18.18
C VAL A 180 -16.14 14.98 17.86
N ILE A 181 -16.67 14.19 16.91
CA ILE A 181 -18.09 14.17 16.53
C ILE A 181 -18.70 12.83 16.96
N PHE A 182 -19.92 12.87 17.47
CA PHE A 182 -20.70 11.69 17.83
C PHE A 182 -21.92 11.61 16.91
N GLY A 183 -22.18 10.47 16.28
CA GLY A 183 -23.32 10.35 15.37
C GLY A 183 -23.74 8.95 14.97
N SER A 184 -24.80 8.93 14.17
CA SER A 184 -25.26 7.79 13.40
C SER A 184 -25.57 8.26 11.97
N ALA A 185 -24.77 7.78 11.03
CA ALA A 185 -25.01 8.04 9.61
C ALA A 185 -26.28 7.34 9.10
N VAL A 186 -26.63 6.18 9.67
CA VAL A 186 -27.83 5.40 9.30
C VAL A 186 -29.10 6.18 9.60
N ASP A 187 -29.16 6.80 10.79
CA ASP A 187 -30.31 7.57 11.24
C ASP A 187 -30.19 9.08 10.91
N GLY A 188 -29.09 9.50 10.27
CA GLY A 188 -28.91 10.84 9.72
C GLY A 188 -28.62 11.95 10.74
N TRP A 189 -28.11 11.63 11.92
CA TRP A 189 -27.76 12.62 12.95
C TRP A 189 -26.31 12.57 13.39
N ALA A 190 -25.79 13.74 13.76
CA ALA A 190 -24.54 13.86 14.50
C ALA A 190 -24.53 15.13 15.32
N PHE A 191 -23.66 15.16 16.31
CA PHE A 191 -23.46 16.32 17.15
C PHE A 191 -22.03 16.45 17.65
N THR A 192 -21.70 17.66 18.08
CA THR A 192 -20.51 17.93 18.89
C THR A 192 -20.89 18.47 20.26
N VAL A 193 -19.97 18.38 21.22
CA VAL A 193 -20.14 18.96 22.56
C VAL A 193 -20.45 20.46 22.47
N ARG A 194 -19.83 21.16 21.52
CA ARG A 194 -20.05 22.57 21.23
C ARG A 194 -21.49 22.91 20.84
N GLN A 195 -22.12 22.09 20.00
CA GLN A 195 -23.52 22.30 19.61
C GLN A 195 -24.45 22.21 20.82
N PHE A 196 -24.28 21.17 21.65
CA PHE A 196 -25.04 21.01 22.89
C PHE A 196 -24.75 22.11 23.91
N ALA A 197 -23.49 22.57 24.01
CA ALA A 197 -23.13 23.70 24.86
C ALA A 197 -23.89 24.97 24.47
N SER A 198 -24.03 25.25 23.17
CA SER A 198 -24.81 26.40 22.67
C SER A 198 -26.32 26.25 22.92
N LEU A 199 -26.87 25.04 22.79
CA LEU A 199 -28.28 24.76 23.10
C LEU A 199 -28.59 24.99 24.59
N TYR A 200 -27.69 24.55 25.48
CA TYR A 200 -27.89 24.64 26.93
C TYR A 200 -27.48 25.98 27.53
N GLU A 201 -26.61 26.76 26.88
CA GLU A 201 -26.29 28.13 27.29
C GLU A 201 -27.56 28.97 27.44
N LYS A 202 -28.46 28.92 26.46
CA LYS A 202 -29.75 29.65 26.49
C LYS A 202 -30.70 29.14 27.56
N LYS A 203 -30.68 27.83 27.86
CA LYS A 203 -31.60 27.19 28.82
C LYS A 203 -31.14 27.30 30.27
N LEU A 204 -29.83 27.22 30.52
CA LEU A 204 -29.23 27.16 31.86
C LEU A 204 -28.58 28.49 32.28
N GLY A 205 -28.30 29.40 31.34
CA GLY A 205 -27.64 30.69 31.62
C GLY A 205 -26.15 30.57 31.97
N ILE A 206 -25.51 29.45 31.62
CA ILE A 206 -24.07 29.21 31.83
C ILE A 206 -23.34 29.53 30.52
N LYS A 207 -22.23 30.29 30.59
CA LYS A 207 -21.43 30.67 29.42
C LYS A 207 -20.97 29.45 28.62
N ARG A 208 -21.07 29.53 27.29
CA ARG A 208 -20.66 28.47 26.35
C ARG A 208 -19.27 27.88 26.63
N GLY A 209 -18.23 28.70 26.77
CA GLY A 209 -16.86 28.19 26.94
C GLY A 209 -16.64 27.39 28.24
N ILE A 210 -17.44 27.63 29.28
CA ILE A 210 -17.42 26.80 30.50
C ILE A 210 -18.17 25.50 30.24
N MET A 211 -19.33 25.59 29.57
CA MET A 211 -20.13 24.43 29.23
C MET A 211 -19.38 23.44 28.33
N GLU A 212 -18.61 23.92 27.35
CA GLU A 212 -17.78 23.08 26.47
C GLU A 212 -16.76 22.24 27.26
N LYS A 213 -16.17 22.80 28.32
CA LYS A 213 -15.18 22.11 29.17
C LYS A 213 -15.79 21.15 30.19
N VAL A 214 -17.04 21.38 30.62
CA VAL A 214 -17.67 20.61 31.70
C VAL A 214 -18.72 19.62 31.22
N LEU A 215 -19.14 19.69 29.94
CA LEU A 215 -20.17 18.79 29.43
C LEU A 215 -19.62 17.37 29.27
N TRP A 216 -18.36 17.24 28.87
CA TRP A 216 -17.63 15.97 28.79
C TRP A 216 -16.77 15.77 30.05
N GLY A 217 -16.59 14.52 30.48
CA GLY A 217 -15.81 14.17 31.68
C GLY A 217 -16.65 13.98 32.95
N SER A 218 -15.97 13.92 34.09
CA SER A 218 -16.56 13.57 35.38
C SER A 218 -17.22 14.77 36.10
N PHE A 219 -18.15 15.43 35.42
CA PHE A 219 -18.90 16.56 35.96
C PHE A 219 -20.38 16.22 36.13
N TYR A 220 -21.01 16.84 37.12
CA TYR A 220 -22.37 16.55 37.55
C TYR A 220 -23.17 17.86 37.68
N LEU A 221 -24.43 17.85 37.26
CA LEU A 221 -25.33 18.99 37.43
C LEU A 221 -26.27 18.73 38.61
N ASP A 222 -26.28 19.61 39.61
CA ASP A 222 -27.32 19.57 40.64
C ASP A 222 -28.62 20.18 40.09
N PRO A 223 -29.69 19.40 39.90
CA PRO A 223 -30.93 19.89 39.28
C PRO A 223 -31.64 20.95 40.12
N LYS A 224 -31.37 21.02 41.43
CA LYS A 224 -32.00 22.02 42.33
C LYS A 224 -31.27 23.35 42.29
N THR A 225 -29.95 23.31 42.29
CA THR A 225 -29.11 24.53 42.39
C THR A 225 -28.58 25.01 41.05
N LYS A 226 -28.72 24.20 39.98
CA LYS A 226 -28.14 24.40 38.64
C LYS A 226 -26.62 24.66 38.67
N LYS A 227 -25.95 24.20 39.73
CA LYS A 227 -24.49 24.31 39.87
C LYS A 227 -23.81 23.06 39.32
N ILE A 228 -22.66 23.28 38.68
CA ILE A 228 -21.76 22.22 38.21
C ILE A 228 -20.92 21.76 39.40
N LEU A 229 -20.85 20.44 39.60
CA LEU A 229 -20.10 19.80 40.67
C LEU A 229 -19.05 18.88 40.05
N GLY A 230 -17.83 18.92 40.59
CA GLY A 230 -16.79 17.93 40.29
C GLY A 230 -16.87 16.70 41.22
N PRO A 231 -16.04 15.68 40.99
CA PRO A 231 -16.08 14.41 41.74
C PRO A 231 -15.88 14.61 43.25
N LYS A 232 -14.99 15.52 43.64
CA LYS A 232 -14.68 15.85 45.04
C LYS A 232 -15.87 16.46 45.80
N HIS A 233 -16.86 17.00 45.10
CA HIS A 233 -18.01 17.70 45.69
C HIS A 233 -19.29 16.87 45.68
N LEU A 234 -19.24 15.60 45.27
CA LEU A 234 -20.41 14.74 45.15
C LEU A 234 -21.04 14.37 46.50
N LYS A 235 -20.28 14.38 47.61
CA LYS A 235 -20.73 14.14 49.01
C LYS A 235 -21.74 12.98 49.15
N GLY A 236 -21.56 11.89 48.39
CA GLY A 236 -22.45 10.71 48.42
C GLY A 236 -23.82 10.87 47.73
N ARG A 237 -24.05 11.96 46.97
CA ARG A 237 -25.26 12.12 46.15
C ARG A 237 -25.14 11.29 44.87
N ASN A 238 -26.15 10.47 44.58
CA ASN A 238 -26.22 9.71 43.33
C ASN A 238 -26.70 10.60 42.17
N LEU A 239 -25.81 11.48 41.70
CA LEU A 239 -26.04 12.33 40.53
C LEU A 239 -25.47 11.64 39.29
N LYS A 240 -26.17 11.79 38.17
CA LYS A 240 -25.69 11.32 36.86
C LYS A 240 -24.71 12.31 36.27
N LEU A 241 -23.83 11.81 35.40
CA LEU A 241 -22.90 12.63 34.64
C LEU A 241 -23.65 13.62 33.74
N MET A 242 -23.09 14.82 33.57
CA MET A 242 -23.70 15.87 32.75
C MET A 242 -23.91 15.43 31.31
N PHE A 243 -22.93 14.79 30.70
CA PHE A 243 -23.05 14.26 29.34
C PHE A 243 -24.20 13.26 29.22
N VAL A 244 -24.29 12.31 30.16
CA VAL A 244 -25.34 11.30 30.17
C VAL A 244 -26.71 11.95 30.30
N GLN A 245 -26.87 12.86 31.26
CA GLN A 245 -28.15 13.50 31.58
C GLN A 245 -28.64 14.47 30.48
N LEU A 246 -27.72 15.24 29.89
CA LEU A 246 -28.08 16.33 28.97
C LEU A 246 -27.95 15.94 27.49
N VAL A 247 -27.18 14.91 27.16
CA VAL A 247 -26.91 14.54 25.76
C VAL A 247 -27.48 13.16 25.44
N LEU A 248 -27.01 12.11 26.13
CA LEU A 248 -27.38 10.73 25.78
C LEU A 248 -28.82 10.37 26.17
N GLU A 249 -29.32 10.79 27.34
CA GLU A 249 -30.70 10.50 27.77
C GLU A 249 -31.75 11.05 26.79
N PRO A 250 -31.68 12.32 26.33
CA PRO A 250 -32.58 12.82 25.30
C PRO A 250 -32.53 12.02 24.00
N ILE A 251 -31.34 11.57 23.57
CA ILE A 251 -31.19 10.74 22.36
C ILE A 251 -31.89 9.39 22.58
N TRP A 252 -31.61 8.68 23.66
CA TRP A 252 -32.28 7.41 24.00
C TRP A 252 -33.80 7.57 24.10
N ALA A 253 -34.28 8.69 24.66
CA ALA A 253 -35.69 8.98 24.76
C ALA A 253 -36.35 9.15 23.37
N VAL A 254 -35.66 9.70 22.38
CA VAL A 254 -36.15 9.77 20.99
C VAL A 254 -36.30 8.38 20.37
N TYR A 255 -35.33 7.48 20.56
CA TYR A 255 -35.45 6.09 20.09
C TYR A 255 -36.61 5.37 20.78
N GLN A 256 -36.76 5.51 22.11
CA GLN A 256 -37.89 4.94 22.84
C GLN A 256 -39.24 5.50 22.37
N ALA A 257 -39.33 6.80 22.10
CA ALA A 257 -40.57 7.43 21.64
C ALA A 257 -40.97 7.04 20.21
N THR A 258 -40.01 6.71 19.34
CA THR A 258 -40.24 6.44 17.92
C THR A 258 -40.30 4.95 17.60
N THR A 259 -39.21 4.21 17.82
CA THR A 259 -39.13 2.77 17.54
C THR A 259 -39.61 1.90 18.71
N GLY A 260 -39.84 2.50 19.88
CA GLY A 260 -40.39 1.81 21.05
C GLY A 260 -39.36 1.11 21.93
N GLY A 261 -38.07 1.23 21.61
CA GLY A 261 -36.99 0.53 22.33
C GLY A 261 -37.30 -0.97 22.47
N ASP A 262 -37.33 -1.48 23.71
CA ASP A 262 -37.60 -2.88 24.02
C ASP A 262 -39.05 -3.35 23.80
N HIS A 263 -40.00 -2.43 23.64
CA HIS A 263 -41.44 -2.74 23.57
C HIS A 263 -42.00 -2.78 22.14
N GLY A 264 -41.18 -2.45 21.12
CA GLY A 264 -41.53 -2.59 19.70
C GLY A 264 -42.68 -1.71 19.20
N LYS A 265 -43.13 -0.73 20.00
CA LYS A 265 -44.12 0.29 19.62
C LYS A 265 -43.72 1.65 20.20
N GLY A 266 -43.60 2.65 19.34
CA GLY A 266 -43.34 4.03 19.76
C GLY A 266 -44.49 4.62 20.59
N ASP A 267 -44.16 5.57 21.48
CA ASP A 267 -45.10 6.30 22.32
C ASP A 267 -45.33 7.72 21.75
N PRO A 268 -46.49 7.99 21.11
CA PRO A 268 -46.81 9.30 20.56
C PRO A 268 -46.89 10.42 21.61
N ALA A 269 -47.25 10.10 22.86
CA ALA A 269 -47.35 11.09 23.93
C ALA A 269 -45.97 11.52 24.41
N LEU A 270 -45.04 10.56 24.50
CA LEU A 270 -43.63 10.85 24.79
C LEU A 270 -43.00 11.67 23.67
N LEU A 271 -43.29 11.34 22.40
CA LEU A 271 -42.81 12.09 21.24
C LEU A 271 -43.28 13.55 21.27
N ASP A 272 -44.56 13.81 21.53
CA ASP A 272 -45.12 15.17 21.64
C ASP A 272 -44.49 15.96 22.80
N LYS A 273 -44.18 15.29 23.92
CA LYS A 273 -43.46 15.91 25.04
C LYS A 273 -42.03 16.29 24.65
N ILE A 274 -41.33 15.42 23.92
CA ILE A 274 -39.96 15.65 23.46
C ILE A 274 -39.92 16.80 22.45
N THR A 275 -40.77 16.80 21.42
CA THR A 275 -40.80 17.87 20.40
C THR A 275 -41.09 19.23 21.01
N LYS A 276 -42.01 19.31 21.98
CA LYS A 276 -42.26 20.54 22.75
C LYS A 276 -41.06 20.96 23.60
N SER A 277 -40.37 20.03 24.26
CA SER A 277 -39.21 20.33 25.11
C SER A 277 -37.96 20.79 24.32
N LEU A 278 -37.81 20.27 23.11
CA LEU A 278 -36.73 20.61 22.18
C LEU A 278 -37.10 21.78 21.27
N ASN A 279 -38.36 22.26 21.33
CA ASN A 279 -38.91 23.32 20.48
C ASN A 279 -38.78 23.01 18.98
N LEU A 280 -39.08 21.77 18.59
CA LEU A 280 -39.03 21.29 17.21
C LEU A 280 -40.39 21.45 16.52
N THR A 281 -40.37 21.88 15.26
CA THR A 281 -41.57 21.99 14.42
C THR A 281 -41.53 20.91 13.35
N LEU A 282 -42.41 19.91 13.46
CA LEU A 282 -42.51 18.81 12.51
C LEU A 282 -43.84 18.87 11.74
N PRO A 283 -43.85 18.54 10.44
CA PRO A 283 -45.09 18.49 9.67
C PRO A 283 -46.10 17.49 10.27
N PRO A 284 -47.39 17.85 10.39
CA PRO A 284 -48.41 16.99 11.00
C PRO A 284 -48.60 15.63 10.31
N HIS A 285 -48.31 15.53 9.01
CA HIS A 285 -48.41 14.28 8.25
C HIS A 285 -47.29 13.29 8.63
N ILE A 286 -46.10 13.79 8.98
CA ILE A 286 -44.98 12.95 9.44
C ILE A 286 -45.30 12.43 10.85
N MET A 287 -45.78 13.27 11.75
CA MET A 287 -46.16 12.86 13.11
C MET A 287 -47.26 11.78 13.15
N ARG A 288 -48.09 11.68 12.10
CA ARG A 288 -49.15 10.68 11.95
C ARG A 288 -48.73 9.48 11.08
N SER A 289 -47.50 9.47 10.58
CA SER A 289 -46.98 8.36 9.79
C SER A 289 -46.96 7.08 10.61
N ARG A 290 -47.22 5.95 9.94
CA ARG A 290 -47.09 4.62 10.54
C ARG A 290 -45.66 4.08 10.52
N ASP A 291 -44.78 4.71 9.75
CA ASP A 291 -43.37 4.31 9.66
C ASP A 291 -42.56 4.98 10.79
N PRO A 292 -42.10 4.23 11.80
CA PRO A 292 -41.36 4.78 12.92
C PRO A 292 -39.98 5.33 12.51
N ARG A 293 -39.35 4.76 11.47
CA ARG A 293 -38.04 5.21 10.99
C ARG A 293 -38.14 6.57 10.31
N LEU A 294 -39.17 6.77 9.49
CA LEU A 294 -39.42 8.08 8.87
C LEU A 294 -39.62 9.18 9.93
N VAL A 295 -40.37 8.89 11.00
CA VAL A 295 -40.57 9.83 12.11
C VAL A 295 -39.26 10.11 12.84
N GLN A 296 -38.50 9.07 13.14
CA GLN A 296 -37.19 9.17 13.78
C GLN A 296 -36.23 10.04 12.96
N SER A 297 -36.04 9.74 11.67
CA SER A 297 -35.17 10.51 10.79
C SER A 297 -35.63 11.96 10.66
N ALA A 298 -36.94 12.24 10.63
CA ALA A 298 -37.45 13.62 10.57
C ALA A 298 -37.20 14.40 11.87
N VAL A 299 -37.36 13.76 13.03
CA VAL A 299 -37.04 14.37 14.35
C VAL A 299 -35.56 14.72 14.41
N PHE A 300 -34.70 13.78 14.02
CA PHE A 300 -33.25 13.96 14.04
C PHE A 300 -32.76 14.97 12.99
N ALA A 301 -33.31 14.97 11.78
CA ALA A 301 -32.98 15.96 10.76
C ALA A 301 -33.35 17.40 11.18
N ALA A 302 -34.45 17.56 11.93
CA ALA A 302 -34.85 18.85 12.47
C ALA A 302 -34.02 19.28 13.71
N TRP A 303 -33.50 18.33 14.47
CA TRP A 303 -32.81 18.60 15.74
C TRP A 303 -31.28 18.64 15.62
N LEU A 304 -30.68 17.59 15.07
CA LEU A 304 -29.24 17.34 15.00
C LEU A 304 -28.83 16.82 13.60
N PRO A 305 -29.03 17.60 12.52
CA PRO A 305 -28.68 17.16 11.17
C PRO A 305 -27.17 16.88 11.03
N LEU A 306 -26.85 15.66 10.55
CA LEU A 306 -25.49 15.16 10.36
C LEU A 306 -24.60 16.09 9.53
N SER A 307 -25.11 16.58 8.39
CA SER A 307 -24.37 17.43 7.47
C SER A 307 -23.91 18.73 8.12
N THR A 308 -24.80 19.39 8.87
CA THR A 308 -24.47 20.62 9.59
C THR A 308 -23.38 20.38 10.65
N ALA A 309 -23.48 19.29 11.42
CA ALA A 309 -22.48 18.97 12.44
C ALA A 309 -21.10 18.69 11.84
N LEU A 310 -21.06 17.91 10.76
CA LEU A 310 -19.80 17.56 10.09
C LEU A 310 -19.18 18.78 9.41
N LEU A 311 -19.92 19.48 8.53
CA LEU A 311 -19.35 20.57 7.72
C LEU A 311 -18.92 21.76 8.57
N VAL A 312 -19.68 22.12 9.61
CA VAL A 312 -19.27 23.19 10.53
C VAL A 312 -18.02 22.79 11.30
N SER A 313 -17.91 21.53 11.74
CA SER A 313 -16.71 21.06 12.45
C SER A 313 -15.49 21.01 11.54
N VAL A 314 -15.66 20.64 10.28
CA VAL A 314 -14.59 20.70 9.26
C VAL A 314 -14.09 22.13 9.09
N ILE A 315 -14.99 23.10 8.91
CA ILE A 315 -14.64 24.52 8.72
C ILE A 315 -13.96 25.11 9.97
N GLU A 316 -14.38 24.71 11.17
CA GLU A 316 -13.85 25.27 12.42
C GLU A 316 -12.57 24.57 12.91
N SER A 317 -12.44 23.26 12.71
CA SER A 317 -11.38 22.46 13.31
C SER A 317 -10.23 22.16 12.34
N LEU A 318 -10.49 22.04 11.02
CA LEU A 318 -9.45 21.79 10.02
C LEU A 318 -8.83 23.11 9.51
N PRO A 319 -7.53 23.12 9.19
CA PRO A 319 -6.85 24.31 8.69
C PRO A 319 -7.33 24.69 7.28
N ALA A 320 -7.30 25.99 6.97
CA ALA A 320 -7.48 26.46 5.60
C ALA A 320 -6.25 26.07 4.74
N PRO A 321 -6.39 25.91 3.40
CA PRO A 321 -5.30 25.46 2.53
C PRO A 321 -3.99 26.25 2.68
N PRO A 322 -3.97 27.60 2.84
CA PRO A 322 -2.72 28.33 3.05
C PRO A 322 -2.01 27.96 4.36
N ALA A 323 -2.76 27.78 5.45
CA ALA A 323 -2.20 27.40 6.74
C ALA A 323 -1.73 25.94 6.74
N ALA A 324 -2.48 25.05 6.08
CA ALA A 324 -2.11 23.65 5.93
C ALA A 324 -0.85 23.46 5.09
N GLN A 325 -0.75 24.16 3.96
CA GLN A 325 0.41 24.11 3.07
C GLN A 325 1.67 24.66 3.74
N ALA A 326 1.57 25.80 4.43
CA ALA A 326 2.70 26.38 5.15
C ALA A 326 3.30 25.43 6.22
N ALA A 327 2.44 24.63 6.88
CA ALA A 327 2.88 23.68 7.89
C ALA A 327 3.45 22.37 7.29
N ARG A 328 2.92 21.90 6.16
CA ARG A 328 3.23 20.55 5.62
C ARG A 328 4.31 20.54 4.55
N LEU A 329 4.30 21.52 3.64
CA LEU A 329 5.18 21.51 2.47
C LEU A 329 6.68 21.58 2.76
N PRO A 330 7.18 22.31 3.78
CA PRO A 330 8.62 22.38 4.02
C PRO A 330 9.28 21.00 4.20
N GLU A 331 8.62 20.12 4.96
CA GLU A 331 9.11 18.76 5.19
C GLU A 331 8.89 17.87 3.95
N MET A 332 7.72 17.95 3.30
CA MET A 332 7.46 17.21 2.06
C MET A 332 8.46 17.54 0.93
N ILE A 333 8.91 18.80 0.85
CA ILE A 333 9.93 19.23 -0.12
C ILE A 333 11.31 18.70 0.28
N GLN A 334 11.66 18.69 1.57
CA GLN A 334 12.94 18.14 2.04
C GLN A 334 13.04 16.63 1.81
N GLU A 335 11.96 15.89 2.03
CA GLU A 335 11.88 14.44 1.77
C GLU A 335 11.83 14.10 0.27
N SER A 336 11.57 15.09 -0.59
CA SER A 336 11.50 14.86 -2.03
C SER A 336 12.88 14.54 -2.63
N PRO A 337 12.96 13.75 -3.72
CA PRO A 337 14.22 13.44 -4.38
C PRO A 337 14.97 14.72 -4.82
N GLY A 338 16.12 14.99 -4.19
CA GLY A 338 16.90 16.20 -4.43
C GLY A 338 16.30 17.48 -3.85
N GLY A 339 15.55 17.36 -2.74
CA GLY A 339 14.90 18.47 -2.02
C GLY A 339 15.79 19.67 -1.72
N ASP A 340 17.08 19.44 -1.44
CA ASP A 340 18.07 20.51 -1.17
C ASP A 340 18.39 21.38 -2.41
N HIS A 341 18.10 20.88 -3.61
CA HIS A 341 18.39 21.54 -4.89
C HIS A 341 17.13 22.15 -5.53
N VAL A 342 16.00 22.15 -4.82
CA VAL A 342 14.77 22.82 -5.25
C VAL A 342 14.97 24.34 -5.16
N SER A 343 14.52 25.08 -6.17
CA SER A 343 14.70 26.54 -6.19
C SER A 343 13.93 27.23 -5.06
N ASP A 344 14.55 28.23 -4.45
CA ASP A 344 13.93 29.03 -3.39
C ASP A 344 12.64 29.71 -3.86
N ASP A 345 12.58 30.14 -5.13
CA ASP A 345 11.39 30.74 -5.74
C ASP A 345 10.20 29.77 -5.79
N VAL A 346 10.41 28.51 -6.20
CA VAL A 346 9.36 27.49 -6.26
C VAL A 346 8.93 27.09 -4.85
N LYS A 347 9.89 26.93 -3.95
CA LYS A 347 9.64 26.62 -2.54
C LYS A 347 8.81 27.73 -1.87
N ASP A 348 9.20 28.99 -2.05
CA ASP A 348 8.44 30.13 -1.53
C ASP A 348 7.05 30.22 -2.15
N ALA A 349 6.92 30.02 -3.47
CA ALA A 349 5.62 30.05 -4.15
C ALA A 349 4.62 29.04 -3.58
N MET A 350 5.08 27.83 -3.27
CA MET A 350 4.22 26.79 -2.68
C MET A 350 3.96 27.02 -1.19
N VAL A 351 4.98 27.38 -0.40
CA VAL A 351 4.84 27.57 1.06
C VAL A 351 4.01 28.81 1.40
N SER A 352 4.18 29.90 0.64
CA SER A 352 3.45 31.16 0.86
C SER A 352 2.07 31.22 0.19
N PHE A 353 1.62 30.13 -0.46
CA PHE A 353 0.32 30.04 -1.13
C PHE A 353 0.14 31.13 -2.22
N LYS A 354 1.11 31.26 -3.13
CA LYS A 354 1.01 32.24 -4.22
C LYS A 354 -0.05 31.82 -5.25
N THR A 355 -0.85 32.77 -5.73
CA THR A 355 -2.00 32.50 -6.61
C THR A 355 -1.94 33.27 -7.92
N GLU A 356 -0.99 34.17 -8.14
CA GLU A 356 -0.98 35.00 -9.35
C GLU A 356 -0.54 34.18 -10.58
N LYS A 357 -0.96 34.61 -11.77
CA LYS A 357 -0.61 33.92 -13.02
C LYS A 357 0.89 34.04 -13.38
N SER A 358 1.60 35.02 -12.82
CA SER A 358 3.05 35.19 -12.99
C SER A 358 3.89 34.28 -12.11
N ASP A 359 3.29 33.71 -11.06
CA ASP A 359 4.00 32.87 -10.10
C ASP A 359 4.28 31.47 -10.70
N PRO A 360 5.30 30.76 -10.21
CA PRO A 360 5.54 29.37 -10.59
C PRO A 360 4.29 28.51 -10.37
N ILE A 361 3.87 27.81 -11.42
CA ILE A 361 2.72 26.89 -11.36
C ILE A 361 3.26 25.55 -10.93
N VAL A 362 2.73 25.02 -9.83
CA VAL A 362 3.03 23.67 -9.35
C VAL A 362 1.72 22.96 -9.07
N ALA A 363 1.48 21.85 -9.77
CA ALA A 363 0.35 20.96 -9.52
C ALA A 363 0.84 19.53 -9.31
N TYR A 364 0.13 18.76 -8.50
CA TYR A 364 0.40 17.35 -8.28
C TYR A 364 -0.78 16.53 -8.75
N VAL A 365 -0.51 15.54 -9.61
CA VAL A 365 -1.48 14.56 -10.09
C VAL A 365 -1.30 13.30 -9.26
N SER A 366 -2.32 12.91 -8.52
CA SER A 366 -2.27 11.74 -7.63
C SER A 366 -2.59 10.43 -8.35
N LYS A 367 -3.50 10.48 -9.32
CA LYS A 367 -3.92 9.35 -10.15
C LYS A 367 -4.56 9.81 -11.46
N MET A 368 -4.64 8.91 -12.42
CA MET A 368 -5.48 9.07 -13.61
C MET A 368 -6.84 8.42 -13.34
N VAL A 369 -7.92 9.08 -13.77
CA VAL A 369 -9.29 8.57 -13.68
C VAL A 369 -9.81 8.37 -15.09
N SER A 370 -10.26 7.17 -15.38
CA SER A 370 -10.89 6.84 -16.65
C SER A 370 -12.34 7.29 -16.67
N ILE A 371 -12.69 8.09 -17.67
CA ILE A 371 -14.04 8.64 -17.85
C ILE A 371 -14.50 8.38 -19.29
N PRO A 372 -15.65 7.72 -19.50
CA PRO A 372 -16.19 7.49 -20.83
C PRO A 372 -16.45 8.79 -21.58
N GLU A 373 -16.26 8.77 -22.90
CA GLU A 373 -16.48 9.93 -23.77
C GLU A 373 -17.90 10.50 -23.63
N SER A 374 -18.91 9.63 -23.44
CA SER A 374 -20.30 10.03 -23.19
C SER A 374 -20.51 10.84 -21.91
N GLU A 375 -19.63 10.69 -20.91
CA GLU A 375 -19.74 11.37 -19.62
C GLU A 375 -19.02 12.72 -19.57
N LEU A 376 -18.22 13.04 -20.58
CA LEU A 376 -17.49 14.30 -20.67
C LEU A 376 -18.45 15.50 -20.83
N PRO A 377 -18.15 16.66 -20.21
CA PRO A 377 -19.03 17.84 -20.27
C PRO A 377 -19.29 18.36 -21.68
N GLN A 378 -18.34 18.12 -22.59
CA GLN A 378 -18.42 18.53 -24.00
C GLN A 378 -19.50 17.75 -24.75
N ASN A 379 -19.74 16.50 -24.32
CA ASN A 379 -20.69 15.55 -24.93
C ASN A 379 -21.99 15.42 -24.14
N LYS A 380 -21.96 15.72 -22.83
CA LYS A 380 -23.17 15.92 -22.01
C LYS A 380 -23.93 17.14 -22.52
N ARG A 381 -24.94 16.89 -23.37
CA ARG A 381 -25.94 17.90 -23.74
C ARG A 381 -26.47 18.56 -22.47
N ARG A 382 -26.32 19.88 -22.33
CA ARG A 382 -26.93 20.65 -21.23
C ARG A 382 -28.39 20.23 -21.09
N ALA A 383 -28.70 19.50 -20.02
CA ALA A 383 -30.05 19.06 -19.73
C ALA A 383 -30.93 20.30 -19.56
N GLY A 384 -31.75 20.63 -20.57
CA GLY A 384 -32.72 21.72 -20.43
C GLY A 384 -33.37 22.31 -21.69
N GLN A 385 -32.76 22.31 -22.88
CA GLN A 385 -33.39 22.98 -24.03
C GLN A 385 -33.09 22.27 -25.35
N LEU A 386 -33.97 21.34 -25.76
CA LEU A 386 -34.21 21.15 -27.19
C LEU A 386 -35.01 22.36 -27.65
N SER A 387 -34.46 23.17 -28.56
CA SER A 387 -35.29 24.15 -29.24
C SER A 387 -36.38 23.37 -30.01
N PRO A 388 -37.63 23.88 -30.08
CA PRO A 388 -38.67 23.26 -30.89
C PRO A 388 -38.27 23.06 -32.36
N GLU A 389 -37.28 23.81 -32.84
CA GLU A 389 -36.70 23.71 -34.19
C GLU A 389 -35.79 22.49 -34.35
N GLU A 390 -34.85 22.27 -33.41
CA GLU A 390 -33.92 21.14 -33.45
C GLU A 390 -34.64 19.80 -33.23
N ALA A 391 -35.66 19.77 -32.37
CA ALA A 391 -36.51 18.59 -32.19
C ALA A 391 -37.29 18.23 -33.47
N ARG A 392 -37.74 19.25 -34.22
CA ARG A 392 -38.41 19.07 -35.51
C ARG A 392 -37.43 18.61 -36.58
N GLU A 393 -36.21 19.14 -36.58
CA GLU A 393 -35.19 18.79 -37.56
C GLU A 393 -34.67 17.37 -37.35
N LEU A 394 -34.45 16.95 -36.10
CA LEU A 394 -34.06 15.58 -35.75
C LEU A 394 -35.20 14.58 -36.03
N ALA A 395 -36.46 14.97 -35.80
CA ALA A 395 -37.63 14.18 -36.22
C ALA A 395 -37.77 14.11 -37.75
N ARG A 396 -37.39 15.17 -38.48
CA ARG A 396 -37.36 15.19 -39.95
C ARG A 396 -36.24 14.30 -40.49
N LYS A 397 -35.07 14.31 -39.86
CA LYS A 397 -33.92 13.47 -40.20
C LYS A 397 -34.23 11.99 -39.94
N LYS A 398 -34.75 11.64 -38.75
CA LYS A 398 -35.22 10.27 -38.44
C LYS A 398 -36.36 9.82 -39.35
N ARG A 399 -37.30 10.69 -39.74
CA ARG A 399 -38.33 10.36 -40.74
C ARG A 399 -37.76 10.14 -42.13
N ALA A 400 -36.79 10.95 -42.55
CA ALA A 400 -36.14 10.80 -43.86
C ALA A 400 -35.31 9.50 -43.92
N GLU A 401 -34.69 9.12 -42.82
CA GLU A 401 -33.92 7.89 -42.68
C GLU A 401 -34.83 6.66 -42.63
N ALA A 402 -35.93 6.72 -41.89
CA ALA A 402 -36.98 5.69 -41.90
C ALA A 402 -37.65 5.55 -43.27
N ALA A 403 -37.90 6.66 -43.97
CA ALA A 403 -38.42 6.66 -45.33
C ALA A 403 -37.41 6.10 -46.34
N ARG A 404 -36.11 6.35 -46.16
CA ARG A 404 -35.04 5.73 -46.96
C ARG A 404 -34.92 4.23 -46.69
N ALA A 405 -35.03 3.80 -45.43
CA ALA A 405 -35.04 2.39 -45.07
C ALA A 405 -36.28 1.67 -45.64
N GLN A 406 -37.44 2.30 -45.63
CA GLN A 406 -38.66 1.78 -46.27
C GLN A 406 -38.56 1.74 -47.79
N ALA A 407 -37.94 2.76 -48.41
CA ALA A 407 -37.71 2.79 -49.85
C ALA A 407 -36.66 1.76 -50.31
N ALA A 408 -35.70 1.39 -49.46
CA ALA A 408 -34.69 0.37 -49.76
C ALA A 408 -35.28 -1.06 -49.77
N VAL A 409 -36.42 -1.30 -49.11
CA VAL A 409 -37.11 -2.60 -49.10
C VAL A 409 -38.11 -2.73 -50.26
N GLY A 410 -38.56 -1.62 -50.84
CA GLY A 410 -39.56 -1.59 -51.91
C GLY A 410 -38.96 -1.39 -53.31
N GLY A 411 -38.34 -2.42 -53.87
CA GLY A 411 -37.98 -2.47 -55.30
C GLY A 411 -39.08 -3.11 -56.14
N ASP A 412 -39.73 -2.30 -56.99
CA ASP A 412 -40.55 -2.64 -58.17
C ASP A 412 -41.53 -3.83 -58.08
N ASN A 413 -42.79 -3.55 -57.74
CA ASN A 413 -43.91 -3.77 -58.66
C ASN A 413 -45.25 -3.23 -58.16
N ALA A 414 -46.05 -2.79 -59.12
CA ALA A 414 -47.28 -2.05 -58.99
C ALA A 414 -48.44 -2.80 -58.29
N VAL A 415 -49.07 -2.11 -57.34
CA VAL A 415 -50.53 -2.03 -57.12
C VAL A 415 -51.28 -3.37 -57.16
N ASN A 416 -51.18 -4.21 -56.11
CA ASN A 416 -52.32 -5.05 -55.69
C ASN A 416 -52.27 -5.74 -54.31
N ASP A 417 -51.32 -5.45 -53.43
CA ASP A 417 -51.04 -6.37 -52.31
C ASP A 417 -51.13 -5.76 -50.89
N LEU A 418 -52.20 -4.99 -50.62
CA LEU A 418 -52.46 -4.48 -49.26
C LEU A 418 -53.09 -5.55 -48.34
N GLY A 419 -53.66 -6.62 -48.90
CA GLY A 419 -54.30 -7.70 -48.14
C GLY A 419 -53.30 -8.71 -47.56
N THR A 420 -52.18 -8.92 -48.24
CA THR A 420 -51.26 -10.04 -48.02
C THR A 420 -50.11 -9.65 -47.09
N ALA A 421 -49.77 -8.36 -47.01
CA ALA A 421 -48.78 -7.80 -46.07
C ALA A 421 -49.21 -7.86 -44.58
N LEU A 422 -50.47 -8.18 -44.29
CA LEU A 422 -50.97 -8.37 -42.92
C LEU A 422 -50.97 -9.84 -42.46
N GLU A 423 -50.77 -10.81 -43.37
CA GLU A 423 -50.74 -12.24 -43.04
C GLU A 423 -49.33 -12.82 -42.87
N GLU A 424 -48.27 -12.12 -43.32
CA GLU A 424 -46.87 -12.57 -43.20
C GLU A 424 -46.05 -11.86 -42.10
N VAL A 425 -46.68 -11.28 -41.08
CA VAL A 425 -45.95 -10.87 -39.87
C VAL A 425 -45.94 -12.02 -38.88
N ASP A 426 -45.03 -12.97 -39.11
CA ASP A 426 -44.69 -14.00 -38.14
C ASP A 426 -43.93 -13.35 -36.97
N LEU A 427 -44.65 -13.07 -35.89
CA LEU A 427 -44.14 -12.44 -34.66
C LEU A 427 -43.10 -13.30 -33.91
N ASP A 428 -42.90 -14.56 -34.32
CA ASP A 428 -41.96 -15.49 -33.68
C ASP A 428 -40.54 -15.46 -34.29
N ASN A 429 -40.30 -14.70 -35.37
CA ASN A 429 -38.98 -14.65 -36.05
C ASN A 429 -38.30 -13.26 -36.04
N TYR A 430 -38.74 -12.33 -35.19
CA TYR A 430 -37.98 -11.11 -34.91
C TYR A 430 -36.83 -11.42 -33.95
N ALA A 431 -35.72 -11.96 -34.48
CA ALA A 431 -34.45 -11.85 -33.78
C ALA A 431 -34.05 -10.37 -33.78
N PRO A 432 -33.99 -9.68 -32.62
CA PRO A 432 -33.43 -8.34 -32.61
C PRO A 432 -32.01 -8.46 -33.17
N LYS A 433 -31.70 -7.71 -34.24
CA LYS A 433 -30.30 -7.44 -34.57
C LYS A 433 -29.68 -6.95 -33.27
N GLN A 434 -28.66 -7.66 -32.76
CA GLN A 434 -27.83 -7.14 -31.70
C GLN A 434 -27.40 -5.75 -32.16
N GLU A 435 -27.87 -4.72 -31.47
CA GLU A 435 -27.28 -3.39 -31.60
C GLU A 435 -25.80 -3.59 -31.26
N GLU A 436 -24.92 -3.48 -32.26
CA GLU A 436 -23.50 -3.28 -31.99
C GLU A 436 -23.45 -2.08 -31.05
N LYS A 437 -23.10 -2.32 -29.78
CA LYS A 437 -22.87 -1.24 -28.83
C LYS A 437 -21.84 -0.32 -29.48
N GLU A 438 -22.20 0.94 -29.74
CA GLU A 438 -21.21 1.95 -30.10
C GLU A 438 -20.13 1.93 -28.99
N GLU A 439 -18.88 1.70 -29.38
CA GLU A 439 -17.75 1.74 -28.45
C GLU A 439 -17.67 3.16 -27.88
N ASP A 440 -17.76 3.30 -26.56
CA ASP A 440 -17.66 4.56 -25.84
C ASP A 440 -16.22 4.66 -25.32
N PRO A 441 -15.31 5.34 -26.04
CA PRO A 441 -13.89 5.31 -25.70
C PRO A 441 -13.66 5.98 -24.35
N GLU A 442 -12.78 5.39 -23.56
CA GLU A 442 -12.39 5.87 -22.25
C GLU A 442 -11.30 6.95 -22.37
N HIS A 443 -11.50 8.08 -21.70
CA HIS A 443 -10.51 9.16 -21.64
C HIS A 443 -9.92 9.29 -20.23
N LEU A 444 -8.59 9.36 -20.16
CA LEU A 444 -7.89 9.51 -18.89
C LEU A 444 -7.80 10.99 -18.47
N ILE A 445 -8.41 11.30 -17.33
CA ILE A 445 -8.38 12.62 -16.70
C ILE A 445 -7.53 12.54 -15.43
N GLY A 446 -6.50 13.36 -15.33
CA GLY A 446 -5.66 13.42 -14.14
C GLY A 446 -6.41 14.06 -12.98
N PHE A 447 -6.40 13.39 -11.83
CA PHE A 447 -6.92 13.93 -10.57
C PHE A 447 -5.81 14.67 -9.84
N ALA A 448 -5.94 15.99 -9.71
CA ALA A 448 -4.84 16.86 -9.32
C ALA A 448 -5.20 17.91 -8.27
N ARG A 449 -4.18 18.43 -7.58
CA ARG A 449 -4.26 19.60 -6.71
C ARG A 449 -3.28 20.67 -7.17
N MET A 450 -3.74 21.92 -7.17
CA MET A 450 -2.88 23.08 -7.41
C MET A 450 -2.20 23.50 -6.10
N TYR A 451 -0.87 23.57 -6.08
CA TYR A 451 -0.10 24.05 -4.92
C TYR A 451 0.30 25.51 -5.04
N SER A 452 0.60 26.00 -6.25
CA SER A 452 0.95 27.41 -6.48
C SER A 452 0.55 27.88 -7.88
N GLY A 453 0.31 29.18 -8.01
CA GLY A 453 -0.04 29.86 -9.25
C GLY A 453 -1.50 29.69 -9.66
N THR A 454 -1.80 30.05 -10.92
CA THR A 454 -3.10 29.82 -11.56
C THR A 454 -2.89 29.18 -12.93
N LEU A 455 -3.51 28.03 -13.14
CA LEU A 455 -3.46 27.29 -14.40
C LEU A 455 -4.67 27.62 -15.28
N SER A 456 -4.46 27.84 -16.57
CA SER A 456 -5.51 28.06 -17.58
C SER A 456 -5.46 26.99 -18.66
N VAL A 457 -6.60 26.76 -19.33
CA VAL A 457 -6.63 25.90 -20.53
C VAL A 457 -5.71 26.48 -21.61
N GLY A 458 -4.86 25.63 -22.19
CA GLY A 458 -3.86 26.02 -23.21
C GLY A 458 -2.48 26.39 -22.66
N ASP A 459 -2.30 26.46 -21.34
CA ASP A 459 -0.97 26.67 -20.74
C ASP A 459 -0.06 25.44 -20.97
N GLU A 460 1.25 25.66 -21.08
CA GLU A 460 2.25 24.61 -21.24
C GLU A 460 3.00 24.33 -19.92
N LEU A 461 3.11 23.06 -19.54
CA LEU A 461 3.75 22.62 -18.30
C LEU A 461 4.76 21.50 -18.57
N TYR A 462 5.75 21.36 -17.70
CA TYR A 462 6.65 20.21 -17.66
C TYR A 462 6.08 19.13 -16.75
N VAL A 463 6.03 17.89 -17.24
CA VAL A 463 5.76 16.69 -16.45
C VAL A 463 7.07 16.19 -15.87
N ILE A 464 7.18 16.23 -14.55
CA ILE A 464 8.34 15.73 -13.81
C ILE A 464 8.14 14.23 -13.53
N PRO A 465 9.01 13.35 -14.08
CA PRO A 465 8.87 11.92 -13.87
C PRO A 465 9.36 11.50 -12.46
N PRO A 466 8.86 10.39 -11.90
CA PRO A 466 9.11 10.02 -10.49
C PRO A 466 10.59 9.84 -10.11
N LYS A 467 11.46 9.45 -11.05
CA LYS A 467 12.90 9.25 -10.82
C LYS A 467 13.75 10.50 -11.06
N TRP A 468 13.16 11.58 -11.58
CA TRP A 468 13.89 12.82 -11.83
C TRP A 468 14.23 13.52 -10.52
N SER A 469 15.41 14.13 -10.45
CA SER A 469 15.81 14.94 -9.31
C SER A 469 16.47 16.23 -9.81
N PRO A 470 16.34 17.35 -9.09
CA PRO A 470 17.04 18.58 -9.44
C PRO A 470 18.57 18.43 -9.37
N ALA A 471 19.06 17.48 -8.58
CA ALA A 471 20.49 17.16 -8.46
C ALA A 471 21.05 16.45 -9.71
N ASN A 472 20.23 15.65 -10.41
CA ASN A 472 20.59 15.01 -11.67
C ASN A 472 19.53 15.30 -12.76
N PRO A 473 19.63 16.45 -13.45
CA PRO A 473 18.57 16.93 -14.35
C PRO A 473 18.38 16.12 -15.64
N HIS A 474 19.27 15.17 -15.96
CA HIS A 474 19.36 14.56 -17.29
C HIS A 474 18.77 13.14 -17.40
N SER A 475 18.23 12.55 -16.34
CA SER A 475 17.64 11.21 -16.45
C SER A 475 16.60 10.92 -15.36
N PRO A 476 15.33 10.63 -15.72
CA PRO A 476 14.68 10.70 -17.04
C PRO A 476 14.33 12.14 -17.46
N GLU A 477 14.35 12.46 -18.75
CA GLU A 477 14.04 13.81 -19.26
C GLU A 477 12.54 14.19 -19.04
N PRO A 478 12.26 15.36 -18.44
CA PRO A 478 10.91 15.88 -18.31
C PRO A 478 10.31 16.30 -19.66
N HIS A 479 9.03 16.01 -19.86
CA HIS A 479 8.32 16.28 -21.11
C HIS A 479 7.40 17.49 -20.97
N LYS A 480 7.31 18.31 -22.02
CA LYS A 480 6.37 19.43 -22.05
C LYS A 480 5.03 18.98 -22.58
N ILE A 481 3.95 19.40 -21.92
CA ILE A 481 2.57 19.10 -22.27
C ILE A 481 1.77 20.39 -22.38
N THR A 482 0.67 20.35 -23.14
CA THR A 482 -0.30 21.44 -23.22
C THR A 482 -1.60 21.01 -22.57
N VAL A 483 -2.13 21.85 -21.68
CA VAL A 483 -3.39 21.56 -20.97
C VAL A 483 -4.57 21.69 -21.93
N THR A 484 -5.28 20.59 -22.18
CA THR A 484 -6.40 20.58 -23.14
C THR A 484 -7.74 20.95 -22.51
N ALA A 485 -7.96 20.56 -21.25
CA ALA A 485 -9.19 20.83 -20.52
C ALA A 485 -8.96 20.79 -19.01
N LEU A 486 -9.77 21.56 -18.27
CA LEU A 486 -9.82 21.57 -16.81
C LEU A 486 -11.24 21.29 -16.33
N TYR A 487 -11.39 20.56 -15.24
CA TYR A 487 -12.67 20.10 -14.73
C TYR A 487 -12.80 20.26 -13.21
N MET A 488 -13.98 20.65 -12.74
CA MET A 488 -14.40 20.48 -11.35
C MET A 488 -15.03 19.10 -11.19
N LEU A 489 -14.66 18.39 -10.13
CA LEU A 489 -15.13 17.03 -9.85
C LEU A 489 -16.34 17.07 -8.93
N MET A 490 -17.50 16.70 -9.47
CA MET A 490 -18.80 16.68 -8.76
C MET A 490 -19.27 15.23 -8.54
N GLY A 491 -18.36 14.32 -8.23
CA GLY A 491 -18.62 12.87 -8.14
C GLY A 491 -18.73 12.24 -9.53
N ARG A 492 -19.97 11.98 -9.99
CA ARG A 492 -20.25 11.35 -11.30
C ARG A 492 -20.33 12.35 -12.47
N SER A 493 -20.30 13.64 -12.17
CA SER A 493 -20.31 14.69 -13.17
C SER A 493 -19.05 15.52 -13.11
N LEU A 494 -18.63 15.98 -14.29
CA LEU A 494 -17.57 16.95 -14.46
C LEU A 494 -18.21 18.29 -14.84
N GLU A 495 -17.67 19.38 -14.32
CA GLU A 495 -18.00 20.72 -14.81
C GLU A 495 -16.74 21.32 -15.44
N ALA A 496 -16.83 21.82 -16.68
CA ALA A 496 -15.67 22.42 -17.35
C ALA A 496 -15.27 23.74 -16.68
N LEU A 497 -13.96 23.96 -16.54
CA LEU A 497 -13.34 25.16 -15.98
C LEU A 497 -12.39 25.79 -17.00
N ASP A 498 -12.31 27.12 -17.01
CA ASP A 498 -11.35 27.85 -17.85
C ASP A 498 -9.98 28.03 -17.15
N SER A 499 -10.00 28.16 -15.82
CA SER A 499 -8.81 28.36 -15.00
C SER A 499 -8.99 27.85 -13.57
N VAL A 500 -7.90 27.42 -12.94
CA VAL A 500 -7.86 26.88 -11.57
C VAL A 500 -6.74 27.55 -10.76
N PRO A 501 -7.06 28.23 -9.63
CA PRO A 501 -6.06 28.82 -8.74
C PRO A 501 -5.50 27.81 -7.73
N ALA A 502 -4.43 28.18 -7.03
CA ALA A 502 -3.84 27.40 -5.95
C ALA A 502 -4.86 27.00 -4.86
N GLY A 503 -4.70 25.79 -4.31
CA GLY A 503 -5.54 25.19 -3.27
C GLY A 503 -6.75 24.40 -3.77
N VAL A 504 -7.11 24.50 -5.04
CA VAL A 504 -8.25 23.77 -5.61
C VAL A 504 -7.82 22.37 -6.08
N VAL A 505 -8.70 21.39 -5.84
CA VAL A 505 -8.60 20.03 -6.40
C VAL A 505 -9.41 20.01 -7.70
N PHE A 506 -8.82 19.51 -8.78
CA PHE A 506 -9.39 19.61 -10.12
C PHE A 506 -9.02 18.39 -10.97
N GLY A 507 -9.78 18.19 -12.05
CA GLY A 507 -9.47 17.26 -13.13
C GLY A 507 -8.72 17.98 -14.26
N ILE A 508 -7.73 17.32 -14.86
CA ILE A 508 -6.92 17.86 -15.97
C ILE A 508 -6.84 16.87 -17.13
N GLY A 509 -7.16 17.36 -18.33
CA GLY A 509 -7.03 16.62 -19.58
C GLY A 509 -5.70 16.90 -20.29
N GLY A 510 -5.32 16.00 -21.21
CA GLY A 510 -4.10 16.13 -22.02
C GLY A 510 -2.85 15.50 -21.40
N LEU A 511 -3.01 14.64 -20.40
CA LEU A 511 -1.93 13.95 -19.69
C LEU A 511 -1.73 12.49 -20.13
N GLU A 512 -2.59 12.00 -21.01
CA GLU A 512 -2.60 10.63 -21.48
C GLU A 512 -1.25 10.25 -22.12
N GLY A 513 -0.66 9.14 -21.65
CA GLY A 513 0.65 8.67 -22.11
C GLY A 513 1.87 9.47 -21.61
N HIS A 514 1.66 10.59 -20.91
CA HIS A 514 2.76 11.42 -20.38
C HIS A 514 3.01 11.21 -18.88
N ILE A 515 1.99 10.79 -18.13
CA ILE A 515 2.10 10.42 -16.72
C ILE A 515 1.87 8.91 -16.60
N LEU A 516 2.72 8.25 -15.80
CA LEU A 516 2.58 6.82 -15.50
C LEU A 516 1.44 6.59 -14.50
N LYS A 517 1.65 6.95 -13.22
CA LYS A 517 0.70 6.71 -12.12
C LYS A 517 0.35 8.01 -11.40
N SER A 518 1.40 8.68 -10.93
CA SER A 518 1.36 10.01 -10.33
C SER A 518 2.47 10.86 -10.95
N GLY A 519 2.34 12.18 -10.83
CA GLY A 519 3.28 13.10 -11.45
C GLY A 519 3.20 14.50 -10.86
N THR A 520 4.32 15.22 -10.88
CA THR A 520 4.33 16.65 -10.58
C THR A 520 4.38 17.43 -11.88
N LEU A 521 3.52 18.44 -11.99
CA LEU A 521 3.48 19.38 -13.10
C LEU A 521 4.09 20.70 -12.64
N CYS A 522 5.05 21.22 -13.40
CA CYS A 522 5.71 22.49 -13.08
C CYS A 522 5.82 23.37 -14.31
N SER A 523 5.62 24.69 -14.18
CA SER A 523 5.87 25.62 -15.29
C SER A 523 7.36 25.84 -15.61
N ARG A 524 8.25 25.51 -14.66
CA ARG A 524 9.71 25.64 -14.79
C ARG A 524 10.40 24.29 -14.56
N LEU A 525 11.47 24.03 -15.29
CA LEU A 525 12.29 22.82 -15.14
C LEU A 525 13.41 23.01 -14.10
N GLU A 526 14.05 24.18 -14.11
CA GLU A 526 15.16 24.49 -13.22
C GLU A 526 14.67 24.60 -11.76
N GLY A 527 15.19 23.74 -10.89
CA GLY A 527 14.82 23.67 -9.48
C GLY A 527 13.35 23.30 -9.23
N ALA A 528 12.73 22.52 -10.12
CA ALA A 528 11.38 21.97 -9.93
C ALA A 528 11.32 20.98 -8.74
N VAL A 529 10.16 20.84 -8.12
CA VAL A 529 9.95 19.83 -7.06
C VAL A 529 9.43 18.53 -7.66
N ASN A 530 9.87 17.39 -7.12
CA ASN A 530 9.33 16.08 -7.46
C ASN A 530 8.55 15.49 -6.28
N LEU A 531 7.23 15.70 -6.25
CA LEU A 531 6.33 15.13 -5.24
C LEU A 531 5.88 13.70 -5.59
N ALA A 532 6.18 13.20 -6.80
CA ALA A 532 5.78 11.89 -7.27
C ALA A 532 6.74 10.76 -6.83
N GLY A 533 7.98 11.10 -6.49
CA GLY A 533 9.01 10.14 -6.06
C GLY A 533 8.89 9.65 -4.61
N VAL A 534 7.87 10.09 -3.84
CA VAL A 534 7.72 9.74 -2.42
C VAL A 534 6.99 8.39 -2.28
N ASN A 535 7.56 7.49 -1.47
CA ASN A 535 7.14 6.10 -1.26
C ASN A 535 5.62 5.90 -1.22
N THR A 536 5.13 4.97 -2.05
CA THR A 536 3.77 4.44 -1.97
C THR A 536 3.74 3.30 -0.96
N LEU A 537 2.91 3.42 0.07
CA LEU A 537 2.65 2.34 1.02
C LEU A 537 1.82 1.25 0.32
N GLY A 538 2.27 0.00 0.39
CA GLY A 538 1.61 -1.16 -0.23
C GLY A 538 2.13 -1.49 -1.63
N LYS A 539 3.24 -2.24 -1.71
CA LYS A 539 3.71 -2.84 -2.97
C LYS A 539 2.76 -3.95 -3.40
N PRO A 540 2.55 -4.17 -4.71
CA PRO A 540 1.74 -5.29 -5.18
C PRO A 540 2.43 -6.62 -4.84
N ILE A 541 1.65 -7.58 -4.33
CA ILE A 541 2.14 -8.87 -3.84
C ILE A 541 1.55 -10.02 -4.66
N VAL A 542 0.26 -9.93 -5.00
CA VAL A 542 -0.45 -10.98 -5.74
C VAL A 542 -0.11 -10.82 -7.21
N ARG A 543 0.54 -11.83 -7.80
CA ARG A 543 0.89 -11.85 -9.23
C ARG A 543 0.05 -12.90 -9.93
N VAL A 544 -0.58 -12.56 -11.05
CA VAL A 544 -1.44 -13.49 -11.81
C VAL A 544 -1.19 -13.34 -13.30
N ALA A 545 -0.94 -14.47 -13.97
CA ALA A 545 -0.89 -14.51 -15.43
C ALA A 545 -2.29 -14.37 -16.01
N LEU A 546 -2.45 -13.50 -17.01
CA LEU A 546 -3.71 -13.22 -17.68
C LEU A 546 -3.60 -13.63 -19.15
N GLU A 547 -4.64 -14.31 -19.63
CA GLU A 547 -4.78 -14.69 -21.03
C GLU A 547 -6.20 -14.33 -21.50
N PRO A 548 -6.38 -13.78 -22.72
CA PRO A 548 -7.71 -13.60 -23.25
C PRO A 548 -8.29 -14.97 -23.60
N VAL A 549 -9.59 -15.18 -23.35
CA VAL A 549 -10.28 -16.44 -23.72
C VAL A 549 -10.19 -16.67 -25.23
N ASN A 550 -10.27 -15.59 -26.00
CA ASN A 550 -10.04 -15.57 -27.43
C ASN A 550 -8.64 -15.00 -27.73
N PRO A 551 -7.71 -15.81 -28.28
CA PRO A 551 -6.35 -15.33 -28.61
C PRO A 551 -6.30 -14.14 -29.58
N ALA A 552 -7.35 -13.91 -30.37
CA ALA A 552 -7.42 -12.76 -31.28
C ALA A 552 -7.57 -11.41 -30.55
N ASP A 553 -8.05 -11.41 -29.30
CA ASP A 553 -8.25 -10.20 -28.49
C ASP A 553 -7.02 -9.86 -27.62
N LEU A 554 -5.86 -10.49 -27.87
CA LEU A 554 -4.63 -10.25 -27.12
C LEU A 554 -4.19 -8.79 -27.14
N ASP A 555 -4.22 -8.15 -28.31
CA ASP A 555 -3.84 -6.73 -28.43
C ASP A 555 -4.79 -5.81 -27.66
N LYS A 556 -6.08 -6.14 -27.62
CA LYS A 556 -7.07 -5.41 -26.81
C LYS A 556 -6.79 -5.56 -25.32
N MET A 557 -6.46 -6.78 -24.87
CA MET A 557 -6.09 -7.03 -23.48
C MET A 557 -4.83 -6.25 -23.10
N ILE A 558 -3.79 -6.25 -23.94
CA ILE A 558 -2.54 -5.50 -23.68
C ILE A 558 -2.82 -3.99 -23.62
N HIS A 559 -3.65 -3.46 -24.53
CA HIS A 559 -4.05 -2.06 -24.49
C HIS A 559 -4.80 -1.72 -23.20
N GLY A 560 -5.81 -2.54 -22.84
CA GLY A 560 -6.56 -2.37 -21.61
C GLY A 560 -5.70 -2.49 -20.34
N LEU A 561 -4.70 -3.38 -20.33
CA LEU A 561 -3.75 -3.51 -19.22
C LEU A 561 -2.92 -2.24 -19.02
N ARG A 562 -2.50 -1.59 -20.10
CA ARG A 562 -1.77 -0.31 -20.01
C ARG A 562 -2.65 0.80 -19.43
N LEU A 563 -3.93 0.86 -19.83
CA LEU A 563 -4.89 1.82 -19.27
C LEU A 563 -5.16 1.54 -17.79
N LEU A 564 -5.35 0.27 -17.42
CA LEU A 564 -5.55 -0.15 -16.04
C LEU A 564 -4.39 0.27 -15.14
N VAL A 565 -3.14 0.05 -15.56
CA VAL A 565 -1.94 0.43 -14.78
C VAL A 565 -1.77 1.94 -14.64
N GLN A 566 -2.28 2.72 -15.60
CA GLN A 566 -2.31 4.18 -15.47
C GLN A 566 -3.42 4.65 -14.50
N SER A 567 -4.56 3.95 -14.50
CA SER A 567 -5.70 4.30 -13.65
C SER A 567 -5.54 3.85 -12.20
N ASP A 568 -4.92 2.70 -11.95
CA ASP A 568 -4.72 2.14 -10.61
C ASP A 568 -3.28 2.36 -10.12
N PRO A 569 -3.07 3.07 -8.99
CA PRO A 569 -1.73 3.39 -8.51
C PRO A 569 -0.92 2.16 -8.04
N CYS A 570 -1.55 1.06 -7.66
CA CYS A 570 -0.86 -0.14 -7.17
C CYS A 570 -0.77 -1.26 -8.21
N ALA A 571 -1.65 -1.30 -9.21
CA ALA A 571 -1.54 -2.27 -10.30
C ALA A 571 -0.20 -2.11 -11.05
N GLU A 572 0.45 -3.22 -11.35
CA GLU A 572 1.64 -3.28 -12.20
C GLU A 572 1.45 -4.36 -13.26
N TYR A 573 2.00 -4.12 -14.44
CA TYR A 573 1.93 -5.03 -15.58
C TYR A 573 3.33 -5.37 -16.02
N GLU A 574 3.62 -6.66 -16.09
CA GLU A 574 4.89 -7.21 -16.53
C GLU A 574 4.65 -8.26 -17.61
N GLN A 575 5.58 -8.35 -18.56
CA GLN A 575 5.64 -9.46 -19.49
C GLN A 575 6.84 -10.32 -19.13
N PHE A 576 6.60 -11.58 -18.81
CA PHE A 576 7.68 -12.51 -18.49
C PHE A 576 8.43 -12.94 -19.76
N SER A 577 9.66 -13.44 -19.59
CA SER A 577 10.45 -14.00 -20.69
C SER A 577 9.78 -15.22 -21.36
N SER A 578 8.83 -15.85 -20.69
CA SER A 578 7.96 -16.91 -21.23
C SER A 578 6.95 -16.39 -22.26
N GLY A 579 6.73 -15.07 -22.32
CA GLY A 579 5.67 -14.42 -23.10
C GLY A 579 4.36 -14.24 -22.33
N GLU A 580 4.29 -14.70 -21.08
CA GLU A 580 3.10 -14.55 -20.23
C GLU A 580 2.90 -13.10 -19.78
N HIS A 581 1.65 -12.64 -19.82
CA HIS A 581 1.25 -11.31 -19.37
C HIS A 581 0.82 -11.39 -17.91
N VAL A 582 1.55 -10.74 -17.00
CA VAL A 582 1.34 -10.85 -15.56
C VAL A 582 0.86 -9.53 -15.00
N LEU A 583 -0.25 -9.58 -14.27
CA LEU A 583 -0.78 -8.46 -13.49
C LEU A 583 -0.39 -8.65 -12.02
N LEU A 584 0.17 -7.62 -11.43
CA LEU A 584 0.51 -7.56 -10.01
C LEU A 584 -0.45 -6.62 -9.28
N THR A 585 -1.00 -7.04 -8.16
CA THR A 585 -1.94 -6.26 -7.34
C THR A 585 -1.65 -6.40 -5.84
N ALA A 586 -2.18 -5.49 -5.02
CA ALA A 586 -1.97 -5.48 -3.57
C ALA A 586 -2.48 -6.75 -2.85
N GLY A 587 -3.56 -7.35 -3.36
CA GLY A 587 -4.31 -8.41 -2.68
C GLY A 587 -5.35 -9.04 -3.58
N GLU A 588 -6.03 -10.06 -3.06
CA GLU A 588 -7.02 -10.85 -3.81
C GLU A 588 -8.25 -10.01 -4.20
N LEU A 589 -8.78 -9.21 -3.28
CA LEU A 589 -9.93 -8.35 -3.57
C LEU A 589 -9.58 -7.28 -4.61
N HIS A 590 -8.36 -6.76 -4.54
CA HIS A 590 -7.86 -5.81 -5.55
C HIS A 590 -7.71 -6.49 -6.92
N LEU A 591 -7.17 -7.72 -6.98
CA LEU A 591 -7.10 -8.49 -8.22
C LEU A 591 -8.46 -8.70 -8.88
N GLU A 592 -9.47 -9.16 -8.13
CA GLU A 592 -10.82 -9.39 -8.67
C GLU A 592 -11.41 -8.13 -9.29
N ARG A 593 -11.21 -6.99 -8.62
CA ARG A 593 -11.62 -5.69 -9.13
C ARG A 593 -10.88 -5.32 -10.39
N CYS A 594 -9.54 -5.42 -10.41
CA CYS A 594 -8.74 -5.12 -11.60
C CYS A 594 -9.16 -5.95 -12.81
N ILE A 595 -9.46 -7.24 -12.62
CA ILE A 595 -9.95 -8.11 -13.69
C ILE A 595 -11.32 -7.64 -14.18
N THR A 596 -12.23 -7.29 -13.26
CA THR A 596 -13.56 -6.77 -13.61
C THR A 596 -13.44 -5.45 -14.39
N ASP A 597 -12.63 -4.51 -13.93
CA ASP A 597 -12.40 -3.23 -14.60
C ASP A 597 -11.75 -3.44 -15.98
N LEU A 598 -10.82 -4.40 -16.09
CA LEU A 598 -10.18 -4.75 -17.37
C LEU A 598 -11.17 -5.36 -18.36
N GLN A 599 -12.06 -6.25 -17.92
CA GLN A 599 -13.08 -6.87 -18.77
C GLN A 599 -14.20 -5.89 -19.16
N ASP A 600 -14.71 -5.11 -18.21
CA ASP A 600 -15.92 -4.30 -18.40
C ASP A 600 -15.63 -2.91 -18.98
N ARG A 601 -14.49 -2.29 -18.63
CA ARG A 601 -14.20 -0.88 -18.94
C ARG A 601 -13.06 -0.68 -19.94
N PHE A 602 -11.97 -1.43 -19.81
CA PHE A 602 -10.75 -1.11 -20.57
C PHE A 602 -10.55 -1.96 -21.82
N ALA A 603 -10.58 -3.29 -21.70
CA ALA A 603 -10.28 -4.20 -22.81
C ALA A 603 -11.54 -4.69 -23.56
N HIS A 604 -12.71 -4.65 -22.90
CA HIS A 604 -13.99 -5.16 -23.43
C HIS A 604 -13.87 -6.59 -24.00
N CYS A 605 -13.07 -7.43 -23.36
CA CYS A 605 -12.87 -8.82 -23.76
C CYS A 605 -12.93 -9.76 -22.55
N GLU A 606 -13.28 -11.03 -22.79
CA GLU A 606 -13.25 -12.04 -21.73
C GLU A 606 -11.81 -12.45 -21.44
N ILE A 607 -11.43 -12.36 -20.17
CA ILE A 607 -10.07 -12.62 -19.71
C ILE A 607 -10.08 -13.77 -18.72
N GLN A 608 -9.24 -14.76 -18.97
CA GLN A 608 -8.99 -15.86 -18.08
C GLN A 608 -7.74 -15.56 -17.22
N ALA A 609 -7.95 -15.52 -15.91
CA ALA A 609 -6.86 -15.43 -14.95
C ALA A 609 -6.33 -16.82 -14.61
N GLY A 610 -5.01 -16.97 -14.63
CA GLY A 610 -4.30 -18.16 -14.17
C GLY A 610 -4.31 -18.30 -12.65
N ALA A 611 -3.68 -19.36 -12.15
CA ALA A 611 -3.49 -19.51 -10.71
C ALA A 611 -2.50 -18.46 -10.18
N PRO A 612 -2.72 -17.87 -9.00
CA PRO A 612 -1.78 -16.93 -8.42
C PRO A 612 -0.36 -17.48 -8.32
N ILE A 613 0.58 -16.62 -8.65
CA ILE A 613 2.02 -16.85 -8.58
C ILE A 613 2.46 -16.35 -7.21
N VAL A 614 2.97 -17.28 -6.41
CA VAL A 614 3.46 -17.00 -5.06
C VAL A 614 4.98 -16.90 -5.12
N PRO A 615 5.60 -15.85 -4.58
CA PRO A 615 7.04 -15.79 -4.50
C PRO A 615 7.53 -16.84 -3.49
N TYR A 616 8.52 -17.62 -3.91
CA TYR A 616 9.23 -18.56 -3.05
C TYR A 616 10.70 -18.16 -2.98
N ARG A 617 11.37 -18.60 -1.92
CA ARG A 617 12.83 -18.51 -1.81
C ARG A 617 13.39 -19.89 -1.48
N GLU A 618 14.68 -20.05 -1.74
CA GLU A 618 15.41 -21.26 -1.38
C GLU A 618 16.50 -20.92 -0.37
N THR A 619 16.71 -21.81 0.60
CA THR A 619 17.82 -21.66 1.54
C THR A 619 18.40 -23.02 1.90
N ILE A 620 19.47 -23.02 2.68
CA ILE A 620 20.07 -24.22 3.24
C ILE A 620 20.19 -24.06 4.75
N VAL A 621 20.00 -25.16 5.48
CA VAL A 621 20.13 -25.18 6.93
C VAL A 621 21.05 -26.32 7.38
N LYS A 622 21.59 -26.17 8.58
CA LYS A 622 22.27 -27.24 9.29
C LYS A 622 21.22 -27.97 10.15
N ALA A 623 20.64 -29.05 9.62
CA ALA A 623 19.72 -29.90 10.37
C ALA A 623 20.47 -30.85 11.33
N GLU A 624 19.78 -31.36 12.34
CA GLU A 624 20.34 -32.35 13.27
C GLU A 624 20.61 -33.70 12.58
N GLU A 625 19.69 -34.10 11.71
CA GLU A 625 19.74 -35.32 10.91
C GLU A 625 20.03 -34.99 9.44
N MET A 626 21.31 -35.10 9.05
CA MET A 626 21.74 -34.89 7.67
C MET A 626 22.50 -36.09 7.14
N ARG A 627 22.35 -36.36 5.84
CA ARG A 627 23.16 -37.36 5.12
C ARG A 627 24.66 -37.06 5.30
N PRO A 628 25.55 -38.06 5.37
CA PRO A 628 26.99 -37.84 5.42
C PRO A 628 27.47 -36.92 4.28
N PRO A 629 28.52 -36.09 4.48
CA PRO A 629 29.03 -35.21 3.44
C PRO A 629 29.36 -35.98 2.16
N ALA A 630 29.01 -35.43 1.00
CA ALA A 630 29.27 -36.03 -0.30
C ALA A 630 30.76 -36.37 -0.50
N ASN A 631 31.65 -35.55 0.07
CA ASN A 631 33.08 -35.83 0.13
C ASN A 631 33.59 -35.85 1.58
N LYS A 632 33.98 -37.04 2.05
CA LYS A 632 34.45 -37.25 3.44
C LYS A 632 35.75 -36.52 3.76
N ASP A 633 36.60 -36.30 2.75
CA ASP A 633 37.96 -35.76 2.94
C ASP A 633 37.98 -34.22 2.98
N LEU A 634 37.09 -33.57 2.21
CA LEU A 634 37.02 -32.10 2.10
C LEU A 634 36.05 -31.46 3.11
N GLY A 635 35.15 -32.27 3.67
CA GLY A 635 34.07 -31.82 4.55
C GLY A 635 32.85 -31.28 3.80
N ARG A 636 31.81 -30.93 4.55
CA ARG A 636 30.50 -30.54 3.99
C ARG A 636 30.54 -29.22 3.23
N GLY A 637 29.78 -29.17 2.14
CA GLY A 637 29.56 -28.00 1.30
C GLY A 637 30.75 -27.65 0.41
N VAL A 638 31.80 -28.49 0.37
CA VAL A 638 32.98 -28.29 -0.49
C VAL A 638 32.80 -29.06 -1.78
N VAL A 639 32.91 -28.34 -2.90
CA VAL A 639 32.77 -28.93 -4.24
C VAL A 639 33.94 -28.50 -5.09
N VAL A 640 34.51 -29.46 -5.82
CA VAL A 640 35.51 -29.22 -6.86
C VAL A 640 34.82 -29.37 -8.21
N GLY A 641 34.52 -28.24 -8.84
CA GLY A 641 33.96 -28.19 -10.18
C GLY A 641 35.08 -28.24 -11.23
N VAL A 642 35.04 -29.21 -12.13
CA VAL A 642 35.96 -29.30 -13.27
C VAL A 642 35.20 -28.97 -14.55
N THR A 643 35.75 -28.08 -15.38
CA THR A 643 35.19 -27.74 -16.69
C THR A 643 35.18 -28.94 -17.63
N SER A 644 34.28 -28.95 -18.62
CA SER A 644 34.18 -30.06 -19.58
C SER A 644 35.45 -30.23 -20.42
N SER A 645 36.11 -29.12 -20.75
CA SER A 645 37.45 -29.10 -21.36
C SER A 645 38.59 -29.51 -20.42
N LYS A 646 38.32 -29.69 -19.11
CA LYS A 646 39.32 -29.95 -18.05
C LYS A 646 40.42 -28.87 -17.94
N GLN A 647 40.21 -27.70 -18.53
CA GLN A 647 41.16 -26.59 -18.52
C GLN A 647 41.14 -25.79 -17.21
N VAL A 648 40.00 -25.76 -16.53
CA VAL A 648 39.83 -25.02 -15.27
C VAL A 648 39.16 -25.90 -14.24
N SER A 649 39.71 -25.92 -13.02
CA SER A 649 39.07 -26.44 -11.82
C SER A 649 38.86 -25.36 -10.78
N VAL A 650 37.64 -25.29 -10.25
CA VAL A 650 37.22 -24.33 -9.22
C VAL A 650 36.83 -25.11 -7.97
N LYS A 651 37.54 -24.86 -6.87
CA LYS A 651 37.20 -25.38 -5.56
C LYS A 651 36.47 -24.29 -4.78
N LEU A 652 35.24 -24.57 -4.38
CA LEU A 652 34.40 -23.65 -3.63
C LEU A 652 33.76 -24.32 -2.42
N ARG A 653 33.34 -23.50 -1.47
CA ARG A 653 32.62 -23.92 -0.27
C ARG A 653 31.34 -23.11 -0.11
N VAL A 654 30.22 -23.81 0.06
CA VAL A 654 28.92 -23.22 0.36
C VAL A 654 28.58 -23.42 1.84
N ARG A 655 28.10 -22.37 2.52
CA ARG A 655 27.66 -22.41 3.92
C ARG A 655 26.36 -21.64 4.14
N PRO A 656 25.51 -22.06 5.09
CA PRO A 656 24.37 -21.26 5.52
C PRO A 656 24.81 -20.03 6.30
N LEU A 657 24.17 -18.89 6.05
CA LEU A 657 24.35 -17.66 6.82
C LEU A 657 23.49 -17.68 8.10
N PRO A 658 23.94 -17.07 9.19
CA PRO A 658 23.10 -16.86 10.37
C PRO A 658 21.86 -16.01 10.03
N ALA A 659 20.69 -16.38 10.54
CA ALA A 659 19.43 -15.67 10.27
C ALA A 659 19.50 -14.17 10.54
N LYS A 660 20.15 -13.74 11.63
CA LYS A 660 20.33 -12.32 11.96
C LYS A 660 21.08 -11.53 10.89
N VAL A 661 22.06 -12.16 10.22
CA VAL A 661 22.83 -11.53 9.14
C VAL A 661 21.98 -11.45 7.88
N THR A 662 21.26 -12.53 7.56
CA THR A 662 20.31 -12.56 6.44
C THR A 662 19.23 -11.48 6.59
N ASP A 663 18.67 -11.32 7.78
CA ASP A 663 17.66 -10.29 8.10
C ASP A 663 18.25 -8.88 7.98
N PHE A 664 19.47 -8.67 8.47
CA PHE A 664 20.17 -7.39 8.37
C PHE A 664 20.45 -7.00 6.92
N LEU A 665 20.95 -7.92 6.09
CA LEU A 665 21.20 -7.68 4.67
C LEU A 665 19.90 -7.42 3.89
N SER A 666 18.83 -8.14 4.22
CA SER A 666 17.52 -7.96 3.57
C SER A 666 16.94 -6.57 3.87
N LYS A 667 17.03 -6.11 5.12
CA LYS A 667 16.57 -4.77 5.54
C LYS A 667 17.37 -3.61 4.94
N ASN A 668 18.65 -3.82 4.64
CA ASN A 668 19.57 -2.77 4.16
C ASN A 668 19.94 -2.93 2.67
N SER A 669 19.06 -3.49 1.86
CA SER A 669 19.31 -3.74 0.42
C SER A 669 19.58 -2.46 -0.39
N GLU A 670 18.99 -1.32 -0.01
CA GLU A 670 19.22 -0.03 -0.67
C GLU A 670 20.65 0.49 -0.45
N CYS A 671 21.18 0.38 0.77
CA CYS A 671 22.57 0.73 1.08
C CYS A 671 23.55 -0.08 0.22
N ILE A 672 23.27 -1.39 0.03
CA ILE A 672 24.06 -2.25 -0.86
C ILE A 672 24.00 -1.76 -2.31
N LYS A 673 22.83 -1.32 -2.78
CA LYS A 673 22.68 -0.77 -4.12
C LYS A 673 23.49 0.52 -4.31
N HIS A 674 23.45 1.43 -3.35
CA HIS A 674 24.25 2.66 -3.36
C HIS A 674 25.76 2.35 -3.42
N LEU A 675 26.23 1.38 -2.63
CA LEU A 675 27.63 0.93 -2.64
C LEU A 675 28.14 0.52 -4.04
N TYR A 676 27.30 -0.12 -4.86
CA TYR A 676 27.67 -0.46 -6.24
C TYR A 676 27.56 0.73 -7.20
N THR A 677 26.72 1.71 -6.90
CA THR A 677 26.47 2.89 -7.72
C THR A 677 27.63 3.88 -7.56
N ASP A 678 28.04 4.15 -6.33
CA ASP A 678 29.14 5.06 -6.00
C ASP A 678 30.46 4.56 -6.62
N ARG A 679 30.71 3.25 -6.55
CA ARG A 679 31.89 2.64 -7.19
C ARG A 679 31.88 2.72 -8.72
N LYS A 680 30.71 2.70 -9.37
CA LYS A 680 30.60 2.89 -10.83
C LYS A 680 30.93 4.33 -11.21
N VAL A 681 30.58 5.31 -10.37
CA VAL A 681 30.91 6.72 -10.55
C VAL A 681 32.43 6.93 -10.39
N GLU A 682 33.05 6.32 -9.38
CA GLU A 682 34.51 6.36 -9.18
C GLU A 682 35.31 5.74 -10.33
N ASN A 683 34.79 4.68 -10.97
CA ASN A 683 35.46 3.96 -12.07
C ASN A 683 35.22 4.55 -13.48
N GLY A 684 34.46 5.64 -13.63
CA GLY A 684 34.36 6.40 -14.90
C GLY A 684 33.66 5.71 -16.08
N THR A 685 33.01 4.55 -15.91
CA THR A 685 32.25 3.88 -16.98
C THR A 685 30.76 4.25 -16.93
N SER A 686 30.36 5.16 -17.81
CA SER A 686 28.96 5.48 -18.13
C SER A 686 28.56 4.75 -19.43
N GLU A 687 28.14 3.50 -19.34
CA GLU A 687 27.38 2.84 -20.41
C GLU A 687 25.98 2.46 -19.90
N GLU A 688 24.98 3.05 -20.56
CA GLU A 688 23.55 2.79 -20.39
C GLU A 688 23.16 1.50 -21.11
N THR A 689 23.30 0.33 -20.47
CA THR A 689 22.53 -0.85 -20.88
C THR A 689 22.45 -1.86 -19.74
N GLN A 690 21.26 -2.46 -19.55
CA GLN A 690 20.85 -3.40 -18.50
C GLN A 690 20.32 -2.79 -17.19
N ALA A 691 19.49 -1.76 -17.27
CA ALA A 691 18.63 -1.31 -16.16
C ALA A 691 17.14 -1.66 -16.34
N GLU A 692 16.78 -2.47 -17.33
CA GLU A 692 15.37 -2.75 -17.69
C GLU A 692 14.76 -4.05 -17.12
N GLU A 693 15.47 -4.83 -16.30
CA GLU A 693 14.87 -5.96 -15.59
C GLU A 693 15.06 -5.81 -14.08
N ALA A 694 14.22 -4.97 -13.47
CA ALA A 694 14.16 -4.80 -12.03
C ALA A 694 12.91 -5.47 -11.46
N ASP A 695 12.87 -6.82 -11.40
CA ASP A 695 11.90 -7.47 -10.51
C ASP A 695 12.15 -7.06 -9.06
N ILE A 696 11.07 -6.61 -8.43
CA ILE A 696 10.96 -6.05 -7.08
C ILE A 696 10.84 -7.18 -6.06
N ASP A 697 11.88 -8.01 -5.97
CA ASP A 697 11.89 -9.15 -5.05
C ASP A 697 12.68 -8.87 -3.74
N THR A 698 13.05 -7.60 -3.51
CA THR A 698 13.65 -7.11 -2.25
C THR A 698 12.60 -6.45 -1.35
N ASP A 699 12.31 -7.16 -0.26
CA ASP A 699 11.46 -6.75 0.86
C ASP A 699 11.96 -5.48 1.58
N MET A 700 10.99 -4.79 2.17
CA MET A 700 11.03 -3.42 2.68
C MET A 700 11.59 -3.27 4.10
N ALA A 701 12.35 -2.19 4.31
CA ALA A 701 12.10 -1.20 5.38
C ALA A 701 12.83 0.09 4.98
N ALA A 702 12.13 1.24 5.02
CA ALA A 702 12.77 2.54 4.99
C ALA A 702 13.53 2.73 6.32
N GLY A 703 14.73 2.17 6.39
CA GLY A 703 15.72 2.55 7.39
C GLY A 703 16.59 3.64 6.80
N LYS A 704 17.01 4.60 7.63
CA LYS A 704 18.11 5.52 7.34
C LYS A 704 19.21 4.79 6.53
N THR A 705 19.59 5.35 5.39
CA THR A 705 20.69 4.85 4.58
C THR A 705 21.97 4.98 5.40
N LEU A 706 22.44 3.86 5.96
CA LEU A 706 23.70 3.80 6.70
C LEU A 706 24.85 4.23 5.78
N SER A 707 25.82 4.95 6.33
CA SER A 707 27.07 5.21 5.61
C SER A 707 27.82 3.89 5.33
N GLN A 708 28.69 3.89 4.32
CA GLN A 708 29.45 2.69 3.94
C GLN A 708 30.29 2.12 5.11
N GLU A 709 30.84 2.99 5.96
CA GLU A 709 31.64 2.60 7.12
C GLU A 709 30.77 2.01 8.23
N GLU A 710 29.65 2.63 8.56
CA GLU A 710 28.71 2.13 9.56
C GLU A 710 28.09 0.79 9.14
N PHE A 711 27.74 0.65 7.86
CA PHE A 711 27.24 -0.61 7.32
C PHE A 711 28.27 -1.73 7.48
N LYS A 712 29.54 -1.44 7.18
CA LYS A 712 30.65 -2.40 7.33
C LYS A 712 30.86 -2.80 8.80
N GLU A 713 30.81 -1.85 9.73
CA GLU A 713 30.95 -2.12 11.16
C GLU A 713 29.79 -2.94 11.73
N GLN A 714 28.55 -2.59 11.39
CA GLN A 714 27.37 -3.33 11.83
C GLN A 714 27.32 -4.74 11.25
N LEU A 715 27.65 -4.90 9.95
CA LEU A 715 27.76 -6.21 9.32
C LEU A 715 28.81 -7.08 10.02
N ARG A 716 29.97 -6.50 10.36
CA ARG A 716 31.02 -7.17 11.13
C ARG A 716 30.53 -7.59 12.50
N ALA A 717 29.86 -6.70 13.22
CA ALA A 717 29.32 -7.00 14.54
C ALA A 717 28.32 -8.17 14.50
N GLN A 718 27.43 -8.20 13.49
CA GLN A 718 26.45 -9.28 13.34
C GLN A 718 27.12 -10.62 12.99
N LEU A 719 28.07 -10.64 12.05
CA LEU A 719 28.81 -11.86 11.65
C LEU A 719 29.70 -12.41 12.77
N GLU A 720 30.30 -11.53 13.57
CA GLU A 720 31.15 -11.91 14.72
C GLU A 720 30.33 -12.14 16.01
N SER A 721 29.01 -11.97 15.97
CA SER A 721 28.11 -12.28 17.09
C SER A 721 27.48 -13.68 16.95
N GLY A 722 27.57 -14.50 18.01
CA GLY A 722 26.87 -15.79 18.09
C GLY A 722 27.72 -17.06 17.90
N LYS A 723 27.04 -18.19 17.71
CA LYS A 723 27.64 -19.52 17.54
C LYS A 723 28.29 -19.61 16.15
N GLY A 724 29.61 -19.75 16.09
CA GLY A 724 30.37 -19.77 14.83
C GLY A 724 31.27 -18.55 14.58
N ARG A 725 31.48 -17.69 15.59
CA ARG A 725 32.40 -16.53 15.54
C ARG A 725 33.77 -16.84 14.91
N GLU A 726 34.36 -18.00 15.22
CA GLU A 726 35.68 -18.37 14.68
C GLU A 726 35.67 -18.57 13.15
N VAL A 727 34.53 -18.93 12.57
CA VAL A 727 34.39 -19.20 11.13
C VAL A 727 34.27 -17.91 10.32
N TRP A 728 33.66 -16.87 10.88
CA TRP A 728 33.34 -15.61 10.17
C TRP A 728 34.31 -14.45 10.48
N LYS A 729 35.33 -14.71 11.31
CA LYS A 729 36.34 -13.72 11.67
C LYS A 729 37.06 -13.19 10.41
N ASN A 730 37.21 -11.87 10.30
CA ASN A 730 37.86 -11.19 9.16
C ASN A 730 37.25 -11.49 7.77
N THR A 731 36.01 -11.99 7.71
CA THR A 731 35.36 -12.31 6.43
C THR A 731 34.86 -11.08 5.69
N VAL A 732 34.48 -10.02 6.42
CA VAL A 732 33.89 -8.79 5.85
C VAL A 732 34.84 -8.10 4.86
N GLU A 733 36.14 -8.08 5.15
CA GLU A 733 37.16 -7.47 4.28
C GLU A 733 37.33 -8.24 2.96
N ARG A 734 36.93 -9.50 2.91
CA ARG A 734 37.08 -10.41 1.75
C ARG A 734 35.79 -10.60 0.96
N ILE A 735 34.73 -9.85 1.29
CA ILE A 735 33.48 -9.89 0.53
C ILE A 735 33.74 -9.31 -0.86
N ALA A 736 33.46 -10.11 -1.88
CA ALA A 736 33.61 -9.73 -3.29
C ALA A 736 32.28 -9.25 -3.90
N ALA A 737 31.17 -9.89 -3.55
CA ALA A 737 29.86 -9.49 -4.06
C ALA A 737 28.69 -9.89 -3.14
N PHE A 738 27.60 -9.14 -3.26
CA PHE A 738 26.28 -9.50 -2.75
C PHE A 738 25.43 -10.12 -3.87
N GLY A 739 24.44 -10.95 -3.56
CA GLY A 739 23.60 -11.56 -4.60
C GLY A 739 22.26 -12.06 -4.08
N PRO A 740 21.26 -12.30 -4.95
CA PRO A 740 21.27 -12.05 -6.40
C PRO A 740 21.29 -10.56 -6.77
N ARG A 741 21.53 -10.28 -8.07
CA ARG A 741 21.52 -8.95 -8.71
C ARG A 741 22.32 -7.87 -7.96
N ARG A 742 23.39 -8.24 -7.26
CA ARG A 742 24.24 -7.31 -6.48
C ARG A 742 23.54 -6.57 -5.34
N THR A 743 22.36 -7.02 -4.89
CA THR A 743 21.62 -6.38 -3.78
C THR A 743 21.06 -7.38 -2.76
N GLY A 744 21.07 -8.68 -3.08
CA GLY A 744 20.45 -9.70 -2.24
C GLY A 744 21.29 -10.17 -1.03
N PRO A 745 20.65 -10.92 -0.10
CA PRO A 745 21.22 -11.35 1.17
C PRO A 745 22.09 -12.61 1.08
N ASN A 746 22.93 -12.72 0.05
CA ASN A 746 23.93 -13.78 -0.11
C ASN A 746 25.32 -13.17 -0.29
N LEU A 747 26.34 -13.86 0.20
CA LEU A 747 27.73 -13.38 0.19
C LEU A 747 28.60 -14.22 -0.74
N LEU A 748 29.37 -13.55 -1.60
CA LEU A 748 30.54 -14.12 -2.26
C LEU A 748 31.80 -13.66 -1.52
N ILE A 749 32.62 -14.61 -1.10
CA ILE A 749 33.83 -14.38 -0.30
C ILE A 749 35.04 -14.91 -1.04
N ASP A 750 36.10 -14.13 -1.06
CA ASP A 750 37.41 -14.60 -1.51
C ASP A 750 38.15 -15.36 -0.40
N GLY A 751 38.33 -16.66 -0.60
CA GLY A 751 39.15 -17.52 0.25
C GLY A 751 40.49 -17.90 -0.37
N THR A 752 40.82 -17.39 -1.56
CA THR A 752 42.03 -17.74 -2.29
C THR A 752 43.27 -17.09 -1.68
N SER A 753 44.42 -17.75 -1.77
CA SER A 753 45.70 -17.21 -1.26
C SER A 753 46.17 -15.97 -2.03
N ASP A 754 45.77 -15.87 -3.30
CA ASP A 754 46.29 -14.90 -4.27
C ASP A 754 45.39 -13.64 -4.38
N GLY A 755 44.23 -13.67 -3.72
CA GLY A 755 43.24 -12.60 -3.75
C GLY A 755 42.70 -12.38 -5.16
N ILE A 756 42.11 -13.41 -5.76
CA ILE A 756 41.67 -13.40 -7.16
C ILE A 756 40.47 -12.47 -7.38
N LEU A 757 39.57 -12.36 -6.39
CA LEU A 757 38.35 -11.57 -6.51
C LEU A 757 38.54 -10.16 -5.99
N GLN A 758 37.93 -9.19 -6.68
CA GLN A 758 37.94 -7.80 -6.23
C GLN A 758 37.10 -7.64 -4.96
N HIS A 759 37.72 -7.17 -3.87
CA HIS A 759 37.02 -6.91 -2.63
C HIS A 759 36.16 -5.64 -2.74
N LEU A 760 35.00 -5.65 -2.08
CA LEU A 760 34.02 -4.58 -2.16
C LEU A 760 34.32 -3.41 -1.20
N PHE A 761 35.00 -3.69 -0.08
CA PHE A 761 35.30 -2.70 0.98
C PHE A 761 36.78 -2.31 1.06
N ALA A 762 37.59 -2.63 0.04
CA ALA A 762 38.98 -2.23 -0.02
C ALA A 762 39.10 -0.82 -0.63
N SER A 763 39.83 0.07 0.06
CA SER A 763 40.01 1.49 -0.27
C SER A 763 41.04 1.77 -1.37
N ASP A 764 41.82 0.77 -1.76
CA ASP A 764 42.96 0.99 -2.63
C ASP A 764 42.65 0.61 -4.08
N ALA A 765 42.47 1.64 -4.91
CA ALA A 765 42.79 1.62 -6.34
C ALA A 765 44.31 1.51 -6.53
N THR A 766 44.94 0.44 -6.00
CA THR A 766 46.31 0.10 -6.36
C THR A 766 46.28 -0.88 -7.53
N ASP A 767 46.60 -0.34 -8.71
CA ASP A 767 47.20 -1.01 -9.88
C ASP A 767 47.10 -2.55 -9.90
N ARG A 768 45.90 -3.09 -10.10
CA ARG A 768 45.77 -4.29 -10.91
C ARG A 768 45.13 -3.82 -12.20
N ASP A 769 45.99 -3.45 -13.15
CA ASP A 769 45.62 -3.26 -14.54
C ASP A 769 44.57 -4.32 -14.90
N VAL A 770 43.36 -3.87 -15.21
CA VAL A 770 42.47 -4.62 -16.07
C VAL A 770 43.20 -4.63 -17.40
N ALA A 771 44.18 -5.52 -17.54
CA ALA A 771 44.89 -5.74 -18.77
C ALA A 771 43.82 -6.24 -19.74
N ALA A 772 43.27 -5.29 -20.51
CA ALA A 772 42.58 -5.58 -21.73
C ALA A 772 43.48 -6.55 -22.48
N THR A 773 42.93 -7.72 -22.80
CA THR A 773 43.63 -8.80 -23.50
C THR A 773 44.43 -8.23 -24.67
N THR A 774 45.74 -8.07 -24.49
CA THR A 774 46.66 -8.12 -25.62
C THR A 774 46.72 -9.58 -26.01
N ALA A 775 46.71 -9.87 -27.32
CA ALA A 775 46.48 -11.20 -27.87
C ALA A 775 47.56 -12.26 -27.53
N ASP A 776 48.46 -11.98 -26.58
CA ASP A 776 49.70 -12.73 -26.32
C ASP A 776 50.00 -12.99 -24.82
N GLU A 777 49.06 -12.72 -23.89
CA GLU A 777 49.22 -13.07 -22.47
C GLU A 777 48.54 -14.41 -22.10
N SER A 778 49.27 -15.26 -21.37
CA SER A 778 48.77 -16.52 -20.80
C SER A 778 47.59 -16.30 -19.84
N LEU A 779 46.53 -17.11 -19.95
CA LEU A 779 45.34 -17.03 -19.09
C LEU A 779 45.69 -17.17 -17.60
N ARG A 780 45.42 -16.12 -16.80
CA ARG A 780 45.59 -16.14 -15.33
C ARG A 780 44.25 -16.31 -14.61
N PRO A 781 44.23 -16.88 -13.39
CA PRO A 781 43.00 -17.00 -12.60
C PRO A 781 42.28 -15.66 -12.35
N ALA A 782 43.02 -14.54 -12.26
CA ALA A 782 42.46 -13.19 -12.13
C ALA A 782 41.54 -12.80 -13.30
N HIS A 783 41.79 -13.29 -14.52
CA HIS A 783 40.94 -13.00 -15.69
C HIS A 783 39.55 -13.65 -15.59
N LEU A 784 39.39 -14.64 -14.69
CA LEU A 784 38.11 -15.32 -14.46
C LEU A 784 37.30 -14.70 -13.32
N ALA A 785 37.83 -13.70 -12.60
CA ALA A 785 37.18 -13.13 -11.42
C ALA A 785 35.75 -12.61 -11.69
N ASP A 786 35.58 -11.81 -12.74
CA ASP A 786 34.25 -11.30 -13.14
C ASP A 786 33.31 -12.42 -13.55
N LYS A 787 33.85 -13.49 -14.16
CA LYS A 787 33.06 -14.65 -14.58
C LYS A 787 32.61 -15.46 -13.38
N LEU A 788 33.46 -15.65 -12.37
CA LEU A 788 33.10 -16.30 -11.11
C LEU A 788 32.04 -15.48 -10.35
N ALA A 789 32.20 -14.16 -10.31
CA ALA A 789 31.20 -13.27 -9.70
C ALA A 789 29.86 -13.35 -10.43
N TYR A 790 29.86 -13.36 -11.77
CA TYR A 790 28.63 -13.50 -12.57
C TYR A 790 28.00 -14.89 -12.42
N ALA A 791 28.80 -15.96 -12.38
CA ALA A 791 28.31 -17.32 -12.12
C ALA A 791 27.63 -17.42 -10.75
N PHE A 792 28.19 -16.77 -9.73
CA PHE A 792 27.55 -16.66 -8.42
C PHE A 792 26.19 -15.97 -8.53
N GLN A 793 26.08 -14.83 -9.23
CA GLN A 793 24.80 -14.14 -9.41
C GLN A 793 23.74 -15.03 -10.05
N LEU A 794 24.11 -15.78 -11.10
CA LEU A 794 23.20 -16.73 -11.76
C LEU A 794 22.76 -17.86 -10.82
N ALA A 795 23.72 -18.44 -10.09
CA ALA A 795 23.47 -19.56 -9.19
C ALA A 795 22.53 -19.21 -8.02
N VAL A 796 22.65 -17.99 -7.49
CA VAL A 796 21.76 -17.51 -6.41
C VAL A 796 20.46 -16.89 -6.92
N ALA A 797 20.40 -16.49 -8.20
CA ALA A 797 19.14 -16.04 -8.82
C ALA A 797 18.21 -17.21 -9.13
N GLN A 798 18.77 -18.38 -9.49
CA GLN A 798 18.03 -19.60 -9.77
C GLN A 798 18.54 -20.73 -8.88
N GLY A 799 17.83 -20.98 -7.77
CA GLY A 799 18.18 -22.03 -6.82
C GLY A 799 17.98 -23.46 -7.36
N PRO A 800 18.60 -24.45 -6.72
CA PRO A 800 18.62 -25.85 -7.17
C PRO A 800 17.28 -26.60 -7.04
N LEU A 801 16.33 -26.13 -6.21
CA LEU A 801 15.06 -26.82 -5.99
C LEU A 801 14.05 -26.52 -7.09
N CYS A 802 13.80 -25.24 -7.34
CA CYS A 802 12.67 -24.74 -8.12
C CYS A 802 13.06 -23.60 -9.07
N HIS A 803 14.35 -23.31 -9.24
CA HIS A 803 14.83 -22.08 -9.89
C HIS A 803 14.22 -20.83 -9.24
N GLU A 804 14.12 -20.82 -7.91
CA GLU A 804 13.69 -19.66 -7.14
C GLU A 804 14.90 -18.97 -6.51
N PRO A 805 14.86 -17.64 -6.27
CA PRO A 805 15.99 -16.93 -5.70
C PRO A 805 16.41 -17.51 -4.34
N VAL A 806 17.73 -17.67 -4.18
CA VAL A 806 18.34 -18.20 -2.96
C VAL A 806 18.52 -17.09 -1.95
N GLN A 807 18.38 -17.39 -0.66
CA GLN A 807 18.56 -16.46 0.44
C GLN A 807 19.37 -17.10 1.58
N GLY A 808 20.26 -16.31 2.18
CA GLY A 808 20.98 -16.70 3.38
C GLY A 808 22.10 -17.71 3.13
N ILE A 809 22.85 -17.59 2.03
CA ILE A 809 24.04 -18.41 1.78
C ILE A 809 25.31 -17.59 1.63
N ALA A 810 26.44 -18.20 2.01
CA ALA A 810 27.77 -17.68 1.72
C ALA A 810 28.53 -18.68 0.86
N VAL A 811 29.11 -18.20 -0.23
CA VAL A 811 29.96 -18.96 -1.15
C VAL A 811 31.38 -18.44 -1.01
N THR A 812 32.31 -19.29 -0.60
CA THR A 812 33.75 -18.99 -0.53
C THR A 812 34.47 -19.70 -1.66
N ILE A 813 35.17 -18.95 -2.51
CA ILE A 813 36.08 -19.55 -3.52
C ILE A 813 37.41 -19.85 -2.81
N GLU A 814 37.79 -21.12 -2.72
CA GLU A 814 39.02 -21.53 -2.02
C GLU A 814 40.22 -21.60 -2.97
N GLU A 815 40.03 -22.11 -4.19
CA GLU A 815 41.12 -22.33 -5.15
C GLU A 815 40.60 -22.33 -6.59
N VAL A 816 41.37 -21.72 -7.50
CA VAL A 816 41.11 -21.74 -8.95
C VAL A 816 42.39 -22.15 -9.66
N THR A 817 42.37 -23.31 -10.30
CA THR A 817 43.53 -23.90 -10.99
C THR A 817 43.26 -23.99 -12.49
N ILE A 818 44.22 -23.53 -13.28
CA ILE A 818 44.20 -23.60 -14.75
C ILE A 818 45.19 -24.69 -15.16
N HIS A 819 44.70 -25.69 -15.89
CA HIS A 819 45.49 -26.79 -16.43
C HIS A 819 45.84 -26.50 -17.89
N GLU A 820 47.13 -26.56 -18.22
CA GLU A 820 47.58 -26.51 -19.61
C GLU A 820 47.20 -27.82 -20.31
N THR A 821 46.45 -27.72 -21.42
CA THR A 821 46.05 -28.87 -22.25
C THR A 821 46.68 -28.75 -23.63
N GLU A 822 47.07 -29.87 -24.23
CA GLU A 822 47.75 -29.95 -25.55
C GLU A 822 46.82 -29.65 -26.74
N GLU A 823 45.52 -29.42 -26.51
CA GLU A 823 44.56 -29.09 -27.57
C GLU A 823 44.47 -27.57 -27.82
N ALA A 824 44.33 -27.20 -29.10
CA ALA A 824 44.35 -25.83 -29.62
C ALA A 824 43.51 -24.83 -28.78
N PRO A 825 43.90 -23.53 -28.72
CA PRO A 825 43.27 -22.55 -27.85
C PRO A 825 41.77 -22.48 -28.13
N THR A 826 40.99 -23.04 -27.21
CA THR A 826 39.54 -22.96 -27.21
C THR A 826 39.17 -21.48 -27.20
N SER A 827 38.21 -21.07 -28.05
CA SER A 827 37.79 -19.66 -28.10
C SER A 827 37.42 -19.16 -26.69
N SER A 828 37.92 -17.98 -26.31
CA SER A 828 37.71 -17.36 -24.98
C SER A 828 36.23 -17.35 -24.55
N ALA A 829 35.32 -17.21 -25.52
CA ALA A 829 33.88 -17.27 -25.30
C ALA A 829 33.37 -18.65 -24.84
N ARG A 830 33.90 -19.76 -25.39
CA ARG A 830 33.49 -21.12 -25.01
C ARG A 830 33.96 -21.46 -23.60
N LEU A 831 35.22 -21.14 -23.28
CA LEU A 831 35.76 -21.33 -21.93
C LEU A 831 34.99 -20.53 -20.89
N THR A 832 34.60 -19.30 -21.21
CA THR A 832 33.74 -18.47 -20.35
C THR A 832 32.43 -19.17 -20.03
N GLY A 833 31.72 -19.68 -21.04
CA GLY A 833 30.46 -20.42 -20.84
C GLY A 833 30.63 -21.69 -19.98
N GLU A 834 31.72 -22.43 -20.19
CA GLU A 834 32.04 -23.62 -19.39
C GLU A 834 32.31 -23.27 -17.92
N VAL A 835 33.08 -22.22 -17.64
CA VAL A 835 33.36 -21.75 -16.27
C VAL A 835 32.08 -21.28 -15.57
N LEU A 836 31.22 -20.54 -16.27
CA LEU A 836 29.93 -20.09 -15.70
C LEU A 836 29.06 -21.29 -15.28
N LYS A 837 28.89 -22.25 -16.18
CA LYS A 837 28.08 -23.44 -15.93
C LYS A 837 28.67 -24.32 -14.83
N THR A 838 29.97 -24.59 -14.86
CA THR A 838 30.65 -25.43 -13.87
C THR A 838 30.59 -24.80 -12.48
N THR A 839 30.84 -23.49 -12.36
CA THR A 839 30.79 -22.79 -11.07
C THR A 839 29.35 -22.75 -10.53
N SER A 840 28.36 -22.45 -11.38
CA SER A 840 26.95 -22.45 -10.96
C SER A 840 26.51 -23.83 -10.45
N ASN A 841 26.82 -24.90 -11.20
CA ASN A 841 26.48 -26.27 -10.81
C ASN A 841 27.21 -26.72 -9.54
N ALA A 842 28.46 -26.25 -9.34
CA ALA A 842 29.22 -26.54 -8.13
C ALA A 842 28.60 -25.86 -6.90
N ILE A 843 28.10 -24.63 -7.04
CA ILE A 843 27.34 -23.93 -5.96
C ILE A 843 26.07 -24.72 -5.64
N HIS A 844 25.28 -25.09 -6.65
CA HIS A 844 24.06 -25.90 -6.47
C HIS A 844 24.33 -27.25 -5.80
N SER A 845 25.38 -27.94 -6.21
CA SER A 845 25.81 -29.20 -5.59
C SER A 845 26.23 -28.99 -4.13
N GLY A 846 26.93 -27.89 -3.84
CA GLY A 846 27.33 -27.52 -2.49
C GLY A 846 26.11 -27.23 -1.60
N MET A 847 25.06 -26.62 -2.15
CA MET A 847 23.79 -26.42 -1.46
C MET A 847 23.07 -27.74 -1.16
N LEU A 848 23.02 -28.65 -2.13
CA LEU A 848 22.39 -29.98 -1.97
C LEU A 848 23.15 -30.92 -1.03
N ASP A 849 24.42 -30.64 -0.73
CA ASP A 849 25.17 -31.32 0.34
C ASP A 849 24.77 -30.83 1.75
N TRP A 850 24.08 -29.69 1.85
CA TRP A 850 23.36 -29.28 3.07
C TRP A 850 21.91 -29.79 3.03
N SER A 851 21.11 -29.44 4.04
CA SER A 851 19.66 -29.69 3.99
C SER A 851 18.98 -28.48 3.33
N PRO A 852 18.51 -28.58 2.08
CA PRO A 852 17.83 -27.49 1.40
C PRO A 852 16.43 -27.30 1.99
N ARG A 853 15.97 -26.06 2.04
CA ARG A 853 14.65 -25.67 2.54
C ARG A 853 13.98 -24.69 1.59
N LEU A 854 12.66 -24.83 1.46
CA LEU A 854 11.82 -23.80 0.85
C LEU A 854 11.47 -22.75 1.90
N LEU A 855 11.56 -21.49 1.50
CA LEU A 855 11.10 -20.34 2.26
C LEU A 855 9.74 -19.92 1.68
N LEU A 856 8.72 -19.97 2.52
CA LEU A 856 7.36 -19.58 2.17
C LEU A 856 7.16 -18.10 2.49
N ALA A 857 6.56 -17.36 1.57
CA ALA A 857 5.99 -16.06 1.86
C ALA A 857 4.88 -16.20 2.92
N ILE A 858 4.90 -15.35 3.96
CA ILE A 858 3.96 -15.37 5.08
C ILE A 858 3.22 -14.03 5.20
N TYR A 859 1.91 -14.12 5.42
CA TYR A 859 1.08 -13.04 5.92
C TYR A 859 0.97 -13.08 7.44
N THR A 860 1.12 -11.95 8.10
CA THR A 860 0.50 -11.73 9.41
C THR A 860 -0.99 -11.48 9.20
N VAL A 861 -1.80 -12.18 9.99
CA VAL A 861 -3.25 -12.13 9.90
C VAL A 861 -3.82 -11.70 11.23
N GLU A 862 -4.47 -10.54 11.25
CA GLU A 862 -5.27 -10.09 12.38
C GLU A 862 -6.75 -10.40 12.11
N ILE A 863 -7.39 -11.11 13.03
CA ILE A 863 -8.79 -11.51 12.91
C ILE A 863 -9.56 -11.00 14.11
N GLN A 864 -10.64 -10.28 13.86
CA GLN A 864 -11.62 -9.94 14.89
C GLN A 864 -12.82 -10.86 14.78
N ALA A 865 -13.20 -11.49 15.88
CA ALA A 865 -14.26 -12.50 15.91
C ALA A 865 -14.99 -12.50 17.25
N SER A 866 -16.28 -12.81 17.25
CA SER A 866 -17.04 -13.00 18.49
C SER A 866 -16.74 -14.37 19.11
N THR A 867 -16.98 -14.51 20.41
CA THR A 867 -16.81 -15.78 21.15
C THR A 867 -17.51 -16.98 20.50
N GLU A 868 -18.68 -16.76 19.90
CA GLU A 868 -19.50 -17.80 19.29
C GLU A 868 -18.87 -18.43 18.04
N VAL A 869 -18.03 -17.67 17.32
CA VAL A 869 -17.44 -18.10 16.05
C VAL A 869 -15.95 -18.45 16.15
N LEU A 870 -15.32 -18.26 17.32
CA LEU A 870 -13.89 -18.55 17.56
C LEU A 870 -13.48 -19.95 17.12
N GLY A 871 -14.26 -20.98 17.49
CA GLY A 871 -13.95 -22.36 17.10
C GLY A 871 -13.89 -22.54 15.57
N ARG A 872 -14.78 -21.85 14.83
CA ARG A 872 -14.78 -21.90 13.36
C ARG A 872 -13.58 -21.16 12.78
N VAL A 873 -13.15 -20.05 13.39
CA VAL A 873 -11.96 -19.30 12.98
C VAL A 873 -10.71 -20.17 13.12
N TYR A 874 -10.54 -20.84 14.25
CA TYR A 874 -9.42 -21.77 14.48
C TYR A 874 -9.44 -22.95 13.51
N ASP A 875 -10.62 -23.48 13.18
CA ASP A 875 -10.75 -24.52 12.17
C ASP A 875 -10.26 -24.06 10.79
N VAL A 876 -10.59 -22.83 10.36
CA VAL A 876 -10.11 -22.30 9.07
C VAL A 876 -8.60 -22.11 9.10
N LEU A 877 -8.07 -21.46 10.15
CA LEU A 877 -6.64 -21.23 10.30
C LEU A 877 -5.85 -22.55 10.25
N THR A 878 -6.26 -23.55 11.03
CA THR A 878 -5.55 -24.83 11.12
C THR A 878 -5.58 -25.58 9.78
N ARG A 879 -6.71 -25.59 9.07
CA ARG A 879 -6.81 -26.20 7.73
C ARG A 879 -5.86 -25.57 6.72
N ARG A 880 -5.63 -24.27 6.85
CA ARG A 880 -4.77 -23.47 5.97
C ARG A 880 -3.34 -23.32 6.49
N ARG A 881 -2.95 -24.13 7.49
CA ARG A 881 -1.61 -24.12 8.11
C ARG A 881 -1.25 -22.79 8.78
N GLY A 882 -2.24 -22.02 9.20
CA GLY A 882 -2.05 -20.81 9.99
C GLY A 882 -1.65 -21.15 11.42
N ARG A 883 -0.75 -20.34 12.00
CA ARG A 883 -0.29 -20.45 13.38
C ARG A 883 -0.70 -19.23 14.19
N VAL A 884 -1.36 -19.46 15.31
CA VAL A 884 -1.81 -18.38 16.20
C VAL A 884 -0.64 -17.92 17.06
N LEU A 885 -0.38 -16.62 17.07
CA LEU A 885 0.66 -15.99 17.88
C LEU A 885 0.11 -15.53 19.23
N SER A 886 -1.05 -14.88 19.21
CA SER A 886 -1.70 -14.38 20.42
C SER A 886 -3.22 -14.25 20.25
N GLU A 887 -3.94 -14.41 21.35
CA GLU A 887 -5.38 -14.19 21.45
C GLU A 887 -5.63 -13.20 22.60
N ALA A 888 -6.38 -12.13 22.33
CA ALA A 888 -6.73 -11.14 23.33
C ALA A 888 -8.21 -10.75 23.23
N MET A 889 -8.91 -10.72 24.37
CA MET A 889 -10.29 -10.21 24.43
C MET A 889 -10.27 -8.68 24.40
N LYS A 890 -11.10 -8.07 23.55
CA LYS A 890 -11.23 -6.62 23.50
C LYS A 890 -12.18 -6.14 24.60
N GLU A 891 -11.63 -5.52 25.64
CA GLU A 891 -12.39 -5.06 26.80
C GLU A 891 -13.60 -4.19 26.42
N GLY A 892 -14.77 -4.53 26.98
CA GLY A 892 -16.03 -3.80 26.72
C GLY A 892 -16.82 -4.28 25.52
N THR A 893 -16.28 -5.22 24.73
CA THR A 893 -16.99 -5.86 23.61
C THR A 893 -16.93 -7.39 23.73
N PRO A 894 -17.88 -8.14 23.12
CA PRO A 894 -17.81 -9.60 23.06
C PRO A 894 -16.80 -10.13 22.02
N PHE A 895 -15.98 -9.26 21.44
CA PHE A 895 -15.03 -9.59 20.39
C PHE A 895 -13.64 -9.93 20.93
N PHE A 896 -12.97 -10.82 20.23
CA PHE A 896 -11.59 -11.25 20.41
C PHE A 896 -10.78 -10.85 19.20
N THR A 897 -9.56 -10.39 19.44
CA THR A 897 -8.55 -10.16 18.42
C THR A 897 -7.56 -11.32 18.45
N ILE A 898 -7.45 -12.02 17.33
CA ILE A 898 -6.51 -13.12 17.12
C ILE A 898 -5.42 -12.63 16.18
N ALA A 899 -4.18 -12.61 16.64
CA ALA A 899 -3.01 -12.39 15.80
C ALA A 899 -2.44 -13.75 15.41
N SER A 900 -2.26 -13.98 14.11
CA SER A 900 -1.79 -15.24 13.53
C SER A 900 -0.87 -14.99 12.35
N VAL A 901 -0.19 -16.05 11.89
CA VAL A 901 0.57 -16.07 10.65
C VAL A 901 -0.02 -17.11 9.71
N LEU A 902 0.00 -16.84 8.40
CA LEU A 902 -0.58 -17.68 7.37
C LEU A 902 0.31 -17.69 6.12
N PRO A 903 0.68 -18.86 5.56
CA PRO A 903 1.40 -18.89 4.29
C PRO A 903 0.59 -18.26 3.15
N VAL A 904 1.22 -17.41 2.35
CA VAL A 904 0.59 -16.73 1.19
C VAL A 904 0.03 -17.75 0.19
N ALA A 905 0.71 -18.88 0.01
CA ALA A 905 0.21 -19.95 -0.87
C ALA A 905 -1.13 -20.55 -0.42
N GLU A 906 -1.44 -20.50 0.88
CA GLU A 906 -2.68 -21.02 1.45
C GLU A 906 -3.72 -19.91 1.70
N SER A 907 -3.38 -18.63 1.47
CA SER A 907 -4.26 -17.50 1.78
C SER A 907 -5.34 -17.22 0.73
N PHE A 908 -5.22 -17.71 -0.49
CA PHE A 908 -6.20 -17.45 -1.55
C PHE A 908 -7.57 -18.05 -1.22
N GLY A 909 -8.62 -17.24 -1.21
CA GLY A 909 -9.96 -17.59 -0.76
C GLY A 909 -10.11 -17.76 0.76
N PHE A 910 -9.08 -17.41 1.55
CA PHE A 910 -9.12 -17.48 3.01
C PHE A 910 -10.14 -16.49 3.58
N ALA A 911 -10.16 -15.25 3.09
CA ALA A 911 -11.07 -14.22 3.56
C ALA A 911 -12.54 -14.61 3.31
N ASP A 912 -12.84 -15.17 2.14
CA ASP A 912 -14.19 -15.62 1.80
C ASP A 912 -14.59 -16.88 2.54
N GLU A 913 -13.69 -17.85 2.72
CA GLU A 913 -13.98 -19.02 3.53
C GLU A 913 -14.25 -18.63 4.99
N MET A 914 -13.46 -17.71 5.55
CA MET A 914 -13.65 -17.16 6.88
C MET A 914 -15.01 -16.48 6.98
N ARG A 915 -15.33 -15.58 6.04
CA ARG A 915 -16.61 -14.87 5.96
C ARG A 915 -17.77 -15.85 5.86
N LYS A 916 -17.69 -16.86 5.00
CA LYS A 916 -18.76 -17.85 4.78
C LYS A 916 -19.01 -18.74 6.00
N ARG A 917 -17.96 -19.21 6.67
CA ARG A 917 -18.09 -20.08 7.85
C ARG A 917 -18.53 -19.33 9.11
N THR A 918 -18.16 -18.06 9.21
CA THR A 918 -18.55 -17.19 10.33
C THR A 918 -19.82 -16.38 10.03
N SER A 919 -20.47 -16.59 8.88
CA SER A 919 -21.60 -15.78 8.41
C SER A 919 -21.32 -14.27 8.42
N GLY A 920 -20.07 -13.89 8.14
CA GLY A 920 -19.59 -12.51 8.14
C GLY A 920 -19.16 -11.96 9.51
N ALA A 921 -19.23 -12.76 10.57
CA ALA A 921 -18.89 -12.33 11.93
C ALA A 921 -17.37 -12.25 12.21
N ALA A 922 -16.54 -12.76 11.29
CA ALA A 922 -15.10 -12.59 11.34
C ALA A 922 -14.57 -12.09 9.98
N GLN A 923 -13.73 -11.07 10.03
CA GLN A 923 -13.04 -10.55 8.85
C GLN A 923 -11.53 -10.57 9.10
N PRO A 924 -10.77 -11.36 8.34
CA PRO A 924 -9.32 -11.38 8.44
C PRO A 924 -8.71 -10.20 7.69
N GLN A 925 -7.60 -9.68 8.21
CA GLN A 925 -6.76 -8.69 7.55
C GLN A 925 -5.38 -9.29 7.34
N LEU A 926 -4.89 -9.31 6.10
CA LEU A 926 -3.62 -9.92 5.74
C LEU A 926 -2.59 -8.83 5.44
N ILE A 927 -1.42 -8.91 6.08
CA ILE A 927 -0.29 -7.99 5.88
C ILE A 927 0.95 -8.83 5.62
N PHE A 928 1.71 -8.52 4.59
CA PHE A 928 2.94 -9.26 4.29
C PHE A 928 4.00 -9.06 5.37
N ALA A 929 4.55 -10.16 5.87
CA ALA A 929 5.50 -10.16 6.98
C ALA A 929 6.92 -10.58 6.58
N GLY A 930 7.09 -11.17 5.40
CA GLY A 930 8.37 -11.69 4.90
C GLY A 930 8.31 -13.18 4.58
N PHE A 931 9.48 -13.82 4.59
CA PHE A 931 9.65 -15.24 4.30
C PHE A 931 9.99 -16.04 5.55
N GLU A 932 9.32 -17.18 5.76
CA GLU A 932 9.58 -18.12 6.86
C GLU A 932 10.03 -19.47 6.29
N ILE A 933 10.97 -20.12 6.97
CA ILE A 933 11.49 -21.42 6.56
C ILE A 933 10.40 -22.46 6.79
N LEU A 934 10.00 -23.18 5.74
CA LEU A 934 9.27 -24.43 5.88
C LEU A 934 10.26 -25.49 6.34
N ASP A 935 10.25 -25.84 7.63
CA ASP A 935 11.23 -26.73 8.24
C ASP A 935 10.99 -28.22 7.90
N GLU A 936 10.95 -28.53 6.60
CA GLU A 936 10.86 -29.87 6.04
C GLU A 936 11.84 -29.95 4.85
N ASP A 937 12.62 -31.04 4.76
CA ASP A 937 13.52 -31.25 3.61
C ASP A 937 12.71 -31.85 2.46
N PRO A 938 12.61 -31.22 1.28
CA PRO A 938 11.85 -31.78 0.17
C PRO A 938 12.42 -33.13 -0.33
N PHE A 939 13.68 -33.43 -0.02
CA PHE A 939 14.35 -34.68 -0.37
C PHE A 939 14.59 -35.61 0.82
N TRP A 940 13.92 -35.39 1.96
CA TRP A 940 14.06 -36.28 3.11
C TRP A 940 13.65 -37.72 2.74
N VAL A 941 14.49 -38.68 3.13
CA VAL A 941 14.22 -40.11 3.00
C VAL A 941 14.75 -40.77 4.28
N PRO A 942 14.03 -41.74 4.88
CA PRO A 942 14.52 -42.53 6.00
C PRO A 942 15.91 -43.11 5.72
N PHE A 943 16.87 -42.88 6.61
CA PHE A 943 18.24 -43.39 6.45
C PHE A 943 18.84 -44.00 7.71
N THR A 944 18.23 -43.78 8.88
CA THR A 944 18.59 -44.50 10.11
C THR A 944 17.86 -45.84 10.15
N GLU A 945 18.42 -46.82 10.86
CA GLU A 945 17.79 -48.14 11.00
C GLU A 945 16.41 -48.03 11.67
N ASP A 946 16.28 -47.18 12.70
CA ASP A 946 15.01 -46.91 13.39
C ASP A 946 13.96 -46.27 12.47
N ASP A 947 14.34 -45.28 11.64
CA ASP A 947 13.40 -44.64 10.70
C ASP A 947 12.96 -45.59 9.58
N LEU A 948 13.86 -46.46 9.12
CA LEU A 948 13.58 -47.46 8.09
C LEU A 948 12.60 -48.52 8.61
N GLU A 949 12.69 -48.88 9.89
CA GLU A 949 11.75 -49.79 10.55
C GLU A 949 10.36 -49.16 10.71
N ASP A 950 10.27 -47.88 11.09
CA ASP A 950 9.00 -47.20 11.35
C ASP A 950 8.28 -46.69 10.08
N LEU A 951 9.02 -46.19 9.09
CA LEU A 951 8.48 -45.44 7.94
C LEU A 951 8.74 -46.12 6.59
N GLY A 952 9.48 -47.23 6.56
CA GLY A 952 9.87 -47.95 5.36
C GLY A 952 10.91 -47.22 4.49
N GLU A 953 11.35 -47.83 3.39
CA GLU A 953 12.41 -47.29 2.52
C GLU A 953 12.07 -45.95 1.84
N PHE A 954 10.77 -45.62 1.70
CA PHE A 954 10.31 -44.45 0.94
C PHE A 954 9.54 -43.42 1.76
N GLY A 955 9.37 -43.62 3.07
CA GLY A 955 8.56 -42.75 3.93
C GLY A 955 7.07 -42.79 3.56
N ASP A 956 6.25 -43.45 4.38
CA ASP A 956 4.80 -43.56 4.13
C ASP A 956 4.02 -42.23 4.28
N LYS A 957 4.64 -41.17 4.81
CA LYS A 957 4.02 -39.85 4.99
C LYS A 957 4.28 -38.92 3.80
N GLU A 958 3.23 -38.24 3.31
CA GLU A 958 3.36 -37.22 2.27
C GLU A 958 4.19 -36.04 2.77
N ASN A 959 5.31 -35.77 2.10
CA ASN A 959 6.20 -34.63 2.39
C ASN A 959 5.62 -33.35 1.79
N VAL A 960 5.31 -32.37 2.64
CA VAL A 960 4.63 -31.13 2.23
C VAL A 960 5.58 -30.24 1.44
N ALA A 961 6.84 -30.13 1.87
CA ALA A 961 7.87 -29.39 1.13
C ALA A 961 8.07 -29.95 -0.28
N LYS A 962 8.07 -31.28 -0.43
CA LYS A 962 8.13 -31.93 -1.75
C LYS A 962 6.92 -31.60 -2.61
N ARG A 963 5.71 -31.58 -2.04
CA ARG A 963 4.49 -31.20 -2.77
C ARG A 963 4.55 -29.77 -3.31
N TYR A 964 5.02 -28.82 -2.50
CA TYR A 964 5.23 -27.44 -2.95
C TYR A 964 6.29 -27.38 -4.06
N MET A 965 7.43 -28.05 -3.85
CA MET A 965 8.51 -28.11 -4.84
C MET A 965 8.02 -28.66 -6.18
N ASP A 966 7.34 -29.81 -6.18
CA ASP A 966 6.84 -30.46 -7.40
C ASP A 966 5.78 -29.61 -8.10
N ALA A 967 4.91 -28.92 -7.35
CA ALA A 967 3.93 -28.00 -7.91
C ALA A 967 4.59 -26.79 -8.60
N ILE A 968 5.62 -26.20 -7.99
CA ILE A 968 6.38 -25.08 -8.59
C ILE A 968 7.14 -25.56 -9.83
N ARG A 969 7.83 -26.70 -9.74
CA ARG A 969 8.57 -27.30 -10.86
C ARG A 969 7.64 -27.61 -12.03
N LYS A 970 6.45 -28.18 -11.78
CA LYS A 970 5.46 -28.44 -12.82
C LYS A 970 4.98 -27.15 -13.51
N LYS A 971 4.70 -26.09 -12.75
CA LYS A 971 4.31 -24.78 -13.31
C LYS A 971 5.41 -24.20 -14.20
N LYS A 972 6.68 -24.31 -13.80
CA LYS A 972 7.84 -23.85 -14.58
C LYS A 972 8.28 -24.80 -15.72
N GLY A 973 7.58 -25.92 -15.92
CA GLY A 973 7.97 -26.93 -16.91
C GLY A 973 9.29 -27.67 -16.58
N LEU A 974 9.74 -27.61 -15.31
CA LEU A 974 10.93 -28.32 -14.83
C LEU A 974 10.61 -29.80 -14.62
N LEU A 975 11.64 -30.64 -14.70
CA LEU A 975 11.51 -32.09 -14.47
C LEU A 975 11.03 -32.33 -13.03
N VAL A 976 9.88 -33.00 -12.90
CA VAL A 976 9.35 -33.51 -11.63
C VAL A 976 9.70 -35.00 -11.55
N GLU A 977 10.49 -35.39 -10.55
CA GLU A 977 10.80 -36.80 -10.32
C GLU A 977 9.57 -37.51 -9.78
N GLY A 978 8.87 -38.24 -10.65
CA GLY A 978 7.66 -38.97 -10.27
C GLY A 978 7.95 -40.15 -9.34
N ARG A 979 7.09 -40.35 -8.34
CA ARG A 979 6.94 -41.62 -7.58
C ARG A 979 6.54 -42.80 -8.49
N ASN A 980 6.24 -42.54 -9.77
CA ASN A 980 5.72 -43.47 -10.78
C ASN A 980 6.55 -43.51 -12.07
N VAL A 981 7.86 -43.23 -12.03
CA VAL A 981 8.71 -43.90 -13.03
C VAL A 981 8.81 -45.34 -12.56
N ALA A 982 7.97 -46.18 -13.15
CA ALA A 982 8.12 -47.63 -13.06
C ALA A 982 9.61 -47.92 -13.19
N THR A 983 10.19 -48.52 -12.15
CA THR A 983 11.48 -49.16 -12.19
C THR A 983 11.38 -50.31 -13.18
N ASP A 984 11.36 -49.98 -14.47
CA ASP A 984 11.67 -50.89 -15.55
C ASP A 984 13.13 -51.27 -15.36
N ALA A 985 13.30 -52.33 -14.57
CA ALA A 985 14.39 -53.28 -14.60
C ALA A 985 15.68 -52.73 -15.23
N GLN A 986 16.42 -51.90 -14.48
CA GLN A 986 17.85 -51.83 -14.68
C GLN A 986 18.40 -53.24 -14.42
N LYS A 987 18.66 -53.95 -15.52
CA LYS A 987 19.11 -55.32 -15.59
C LYS A 987 20.24 -55.56 -14.58
N GLN A 988 19.91 -56.23 -13.48
CA GLN A 988 20.81 -56.93 -12.57
C GLN A 988 21.51 -58.13 -13.25
N LYS A 989 22.15 -57.95 -14.42
CA LYS A 989 22.82 -59.05 -15.13
C LYS A 989 24.29 -58.82 -15.51
N THR A 990 24.94 -57.75 -15.07
CA THR A 990 26.37 -57.52 -15.39
C THR A 990 27.29 -57.23 -14.22
N LEU A 991 26.92 -57.58 -12.99
CA LEU A 991 27.84 -57.61 -11.83
C LEU A 991 27.90 -59.02 -11.22
N LYS A 992 28.42 -59.96 -12.02
CA LYS A 992 29.15 -61.16 -11.60
C LYS A 992 29.83 -61.79 -12.83
N ARG A 993 30.97 -61.23 -13.21
CA ARG A 993 32.15 -61.97 -13.68
C ARG A 993 33.38 -61.09 -13.64
#